data_AF-A0AAX7TEF6-F1
#
_entry.id   AF-A0AAX7TEF6-F1
#
_cell.length_a   1.000
_cell.length_b   1.000
_cell.length_c   1.000
_cell.angle_alpha   90.00
_cell.angle_beta   90.00
_cell.angle_gamma   90.00
#
_symmetry.space_group_name_H-M   'P 1'
#
loop_
_entity.id
_entity.type
_entity.pdbx_description
1 polymer ?
#
loop_
_entity_poly.entity_id
_entity_poly.type
_entity_poly.pdbx_seq_one_letter_code
_entity_poly.pdbx_strand_id
1 'polypeptide(L)'
;MSGDTSTLSWRSMSLTSQSDSSDLSPTAGVHRDVLSQVKIIKVCFLSNSPNLGKNFKLIRCEEGWTVKNLISTVLSSGCVGPEIKYTQCYGLLLKHLKSSEIHWLHPDLTVAELTHRYEQQHLEAEWRYDLRIRYIPSDFMKKFQDDRTTMLYFYQQVRSDYMQQYASKVSDGMALQLGCLEIRRFCKDMNPNGLEKKSNFEFLEKEIGLDLFFPKELIDSMKPKQLRRMIQQTFQGYSALNQDQCMAKFFTTLSQCWCFTQESFACQLVQGWSLTIDLVIDPDGISQHTENSTPICLAKFSQVRSISCTAESDGRALLKAHIEGAKQPLSVNTSSLAVAENLADLIDGYCRLEGAERSLIVSPNKGKSNVHPCSDMLDKNIPQISIKPKAENMKKVCKCKPLCVCVCLQTGERIRVAIKTCKDCSADVKEKFLSEADLMKNLDHPHIVRLIGVIEADPVWIVMELYEHGELGNYLIENQYSLSTATLVLYCLQICKALAYLEGLNMVHRDIAVRNILVASPECVKLGDFGLSRYVDDQEYYKASVSRLPIKWMAPESINFRRFTTASDVWMFAVCVWEIFSMAQQPFFWLENGQVITQLEAGVRLHKPQLCPPIIYSLLTRCWAYEPSGRPSFGQLACSLSDVHRMEVELEKDERRNKPRSNSIAFDPNHTEPPPKVPKVAQDLHSTAHTYIFVALQRILKVKYTRVSVPPKDSIPAWEKERVEETLERQRREMMMDKKWLEQEEKHLVRDHTHKHTHNILFCVSGPPQKPPMPAAQPRPTAELDRSGDQVYTSVMAMVKQVVQLKNDVNTLPASEYPNAVKVGLCYLYTFFYLLLSIEGTKKLLNKDLAELINKMRLAQQNSITSLKEECQKQMLAAAHTLALDSKNLLDAVDQARVRANLAKPKHDSEDEEDSGEDT
;
A
#
# COMPACT_ATOMS: atom_id res chain seq x y z
N MET A 1 22.59 -57.57 -31.42
CA MET A 1 22.01 -57.33 -32.76
C MET A 1 20.91 -56.28 -32.55
N SER A 2 21.08 -55.01 -32.93
CA SER A 2 21.21 -54.41 -34.29
C SER A 2 19.87 -54.44 -35.05
N GLY A 3 19.36 -53.38 -35.66
CA GLY A 3 19.85 -51.99 -35.86
C GLY A 3 18.80 -50.92 -35.44
N ASP A 4 19.11 -49.61 -35.39
CA ASP A 4 19.34 -48.64 -36.50
C ASP A 4 18.03 -48.21 -37.21
N THR A 5 17.77 -46.93 -37.60
CA THR A 5 18.60 -45.70 -37.64
C THR A 5 17.75 -44.42 -37.80
N SER A 6 18.28 -43.26 -37.35
CA SER A 6 17.95 -41.87 -37.79
C SER A 6 16.52 -41.33 -37.51
N THR A 7 16.24 -40.04 -37.24
CA THR A 7 16.99 -38.75 -37.26
C THR A 7 16.27 -37.82 -36.25
N LEU A 8 16.72 -36.67 -35.72
CA LEU A 8 17.79 -35.68 -35.95
C LEU A 8 18.44 -35.25 -34.61
N SER A 9 19.49 -34.42 -34.63
CA SER A 9 20.01 -33.69 -33.45
C SER A 9 20.69 -32.37 -33.85
N TRP A 10 20.70 -31.38 -32.96
CA TRP A 10 21.48 -30.14 -33.13
C TRP A 10 22.65 -30.09 -32.14
N ARG A 11 23.84 -29.73 -32.63
CA ARG A 11 25.13 -29.81 -31.90
C ARG A 11 25.57 -28.47 -31.31
N SER A 12 26.28 -28.58 -30.18
CA SER A 12 27.19 -27.56 -29.63
C SER A 12 28.48 -27.44 -30.45
N MET A 13 29.16 -26.29 -30.38
CA MET A 13 30.54 -26.12 -30.85
C MET A 13 31.42 -25.42 -29.82
N SER A 14 32.53 -26.09 -29.50
CA SER A 14 33.76 -25.54 -28.91
C SER A 14 34.89 -25.65 -29.95
N LEU A 15 35.92 -24.80 -29.86
CA LEU A 15 37.05 -24.79 -30.79
C LEU A 15 38.40 -24.63 -30.07
N THR A 16 39.35 -25.53 -30.37
CA THR A 16 40.77 -25.40 -30.04
C THR A 16 41.65 -26.03 -31.13
N SER A 17 42.48 -25.20 -31.80
CA SER A 17 43.83 -25.46 -32.37
C SER A 17 44.11 -26.74 -33.23
N GLN A 18 44.71 -26.69 -34.43
CA GLN A 18 46.06 -26.20 -34.75
C GLN A 18 46.38 -26.10 -36.28
N SER A 19 47.42 -25.31 -36.59
CA SER A 19 48.46 -25.42 -37.66
C SER A 19 48.16 -25.34 -39.17
N ASP A 20 48.86 -24.35 -39.80
CA ASP A 20 49.48 -24.27 -41.14
C ASP A 20 48.59 -24.32 -42.41
N SER A 21 48.72 -23.47 -43.44
CA SER A 21 49.41 -22.16 -43.70
C SER A 21 48.76 -21.55 -44.99
N SER A 22 49.06 -20.36 -45.54
CA SER A 22 50.13 -19.35 -45.38
C SER A 22 49.63 -17.90 -45.61
N ASP A 23 50.58 -16.96 -45.74
CA ASP A 23 50.54 -15.64 -46.40
C ASP A 23 49.53 -14.53 -46.03
N LEU A 24 50.09 -13.59 -45.25
CA LEU A 24 50.08 -12.12 -45.44
C LEU A 24 48.93 -11.25 -44.91
N SER A 25 49.21 -10.76 -43.69
CA SER A 25 49.10 -9.36 -43.21
C SER A 25 47.93 -8.97 -42.28
N PRO A 26 48.14 -8.11 -41.25
CA PRO A 26 47.19 -7.94 -40.15
C PRO A 26 46.66 -6.51 -39.93
N THR A 27 45.38 -6.35 -39.61
CA THR A 27 44.87 -5.35 -38.61
C THR A 27 43.37 -5.56 -38.34
N ALA A 28 43.00 -5.72 -37.06
CA ALA A 28 41.74 -5.33 -36.39
C ALA A 28 41.37 -6.34 -35.28
N GLY A 29 41.52 -5.94 -34.02
CA GLY A 29 41.09 -6.74 -32.87
C GLY A 29 39.58 -6.64 -32.63
N VAL A 30 38.91 -7.78 -32.52
CA VAL A 30 37.48 -7.84 -32.16
C VAL A 30 37.34 -7.89 -30.65
N HIS A 31 36.79 -6.84 -30.05
CA HIS A 31 36.29 -6.90 -28.67
C HIS A 31 35.12 -7.88 -28.59
N ARG A 32 35.20 -8.84 -27.66
CA ARG A 32 34.10 -9.76 -27.34
C ARG A 32 33.48 -9.30 -26.02
N ASP A 33 32.40 -8.52 -26.11
CA ASP A 33 31.69 -8.03 -24.93
C ASP A 33 31.07 -9.20 -24.15
N VAL A 34 31.53 -9.38 -22.91
CA VAL A 34 30.89 -10.26 -21.94
C VAL A 34 29.78 -9.47 -21.27
N LEU A 35 28.54 -9.66 -21.74
CA LEU A 35 27.34 -9.19 -21.04
C LEU A 35 27.33 -9.80 -19.63
N SER A 36 27.46 -8.99 -18.60
CA SER A 36 27.38 -9.45 -17.21
C SER A 36 26.00 -10.05 -16.95
N GLN A 37 25.97 -11.28 -16.42
CA GLN A 37 24.71 -11.95 -16.12
C GLN A 37 24.07 -11.32 -14.88
N VAL A 38 23.10 -10.44 -15.12
CA VAL A 38 22.34 -9.76 -14.08
C VAL A 38 21.41 -10.75 -13.38
N LYS A 39 21.57 -10.92 -12.07
CA LYS A 39 20.71 -11.79 -11.26
C LYS A 39 19.69 -10.96 -10.46
N ILE A 40 18.52 -11.54 -10.20
CA ILE A 40 17.47 -10.92 -9.36
C ILE A 40 17.15 -11.84 -8.19
N ILE A 41 17.53 -11.46 -6.97
CA ILE A 41 17.28 -12.24 -5.75
C ILE A 41 16.04 -11.68 -5.03
N LYS A 42 15.13 -12.57 -4.64
CA LYS A 42 13.94 -12.24 -3.85
C LYS A 42 14.22 -12.41 -2.34
N VAL A 43 14.52 -11.31 -1.65
CA VAL A 43 14.72 -11.33 -0.20
C VAL A 43 13.41 -11.02 0.52
N CYS A 44 12.93 -11.97 1.32
CA CYS A 44 11.74 -11.82 2.16
C CYS A 44 12.11 -11.20 3.51
N PHE A 45 11.20 -10.42 4.09
CA PHE A 45 11.41 -9.75 5.37
C PHE A 45 10.09 -9.62 6.16
N LEU A 46 10.19 -9.26 7.44
CA LEU A 46 9.04 -9.05 8.32
C LEU A 46 8.55 -7.60 8.29
N SER A 47 7.24 -7.40 8.43
CA SER A 47 6.64 -6.07 8.50
C SER A 47 5.44 -6.06 9.45
N ASN A 48 4.96 -4.87 9.81
CA ASN A 48 3.75 -4.68 10.64
C ASN A 48 2.44 -5.17 9.98
N SER A 49 2.49 -5.69 8.74
CA SER A 49 1.31 -6.26 8.08
C SER A 49 0.83 -7.55 8.79
N PRO A 50 -0.48 -7.88 8.79
CA PRO A 50 -0.96 -9.18 9.28
C PRO A 50 -0.41 -10.36 8.46
N ASN A 51 0.09 -10.11 7.24
CA ASN A 51 0.74 -11.08 6.37
C ASN A 51 2.22 -11.30 6.73
N LEU A 52 2.49 -11.86 7.92
CA LEU A 52 3.85 -12.24 8.32
C LEU A 52 4.48 -13.17 7.28
N GLY A 53 5.71 -12.86 6.85
CA GLY A 53 6.47 -13.65 5.87
C GLY A 53 6.06 -13.52 4.40
N LYS A 54 5.08 -12.68 4.02
CA LYS A 54 4.75 -12.42 2.59
C LYS A 54 5.45 -11.19 1.99
N ASN A 55 6.06 -10.34 2.80
CA ASN A 55 6.75 -9.13 2.33
C ASN A 55 8.12 -9.51 1.75
N PHE A 56 8.51 -8.92 0.62
CA PHE A 56 9.80 -9.15 -0.04
C PHE A 56 10.25 -7.93 -0.83
N LYS A 57 11.57 -7.84 -1.10
CA LYS A 57 12.16 -6.93 -2.07
C LYS A 57 12.90 -7.75 -3.13
N LEU A 58 12.75 -7.37 -4.40
CA LEU A 58 13.55 -7.91 -5.49
C LEU A 58 14.83 -7.07 -5.60
N ILE A 59 15.98 -7.75 -5.58
CA ILE A 59 17.30 -7.10 -5.63
C ILE A 59 17.98 -7.51 -6.92
N ARG A 60 18.18 -6.55 -7.82
CA ARG A 60 19.09 -6.71 -8.97
C ARG A 60 20.53 -6.67 -8.45
N CYS A 61 21.29 -7.72 -8.69
CA CYS A 61 22.66 -7.88 -8.22
C CYS A 61 23.59 -8.40 -9.33
N GLU A 62 24.88 -8.18 -9.13
CA GLU A 62 25.96 -8.65 -10.00
C GLU A 62 26.68 -9.83 -9.31
N GLU A 63 27.33 -10.70 -10.09
CA GLU A 63 27.99 -11.91 -9.58
C GLU A 63 29.02 -11.65 -8.47
N GLY A 64 29.71 -10.51 -8.53
CA GLY A 64 30.71 -10.08 -7.55
C GLY A 64 30.15 -9.45 -6.27
N TRP A 65 28.82 -9.26 -6.15
CA TRP A 65 28.22 -8.77 -4.91
C TRP A 65 28.30 -9.81 -3.81
N THR A 66 28.43 -9.36 -2.57
CA THR A 66 28.38 -10.21 -1.37
C THR A 66 26.99 -10.23 -0.73
N VAL A 67 26.73 -11.22 0.13
CA VAL A 67 25.53 -11.27 0.98
C VAL A 67 25.39 -10.00 1.82
N LYS A 68 26.50 -9.41 2.29
CA LYS A 68 26.54 -8.10 2.96
C LYS A 68 26.00 -6.97 2.09
N ASN A 69 26.27 -6.97 0.78
CA ASN A 69 25.68 -6.00 -0.16
C ASN A 69 24.16 -6.22 -0.30
N LEU A 70 23.69 -7.46 -0.36
CA LEU A 70 22.25 -7.78 -0.41
C LEU A 70 21.52 -7.27 0.85
N ILE A 71 22.02 -7.63 2.04
CA ILE A 71 21.47 -7.17 3.33
C ILE A 71 21.46 -5.64 3.39
N SER A 72 22.59 -5.00 3.08
CA SER A 72 22.71 -3.53 3.08
C SER A 72 21.70 -2.87 2.14
N THR A 73 21.44 -3.46 0.96
CA THR A 73 20.46 -2.95 -0.01
C THR A 73 19.02 -3.05 0.53
N VAL A 74 18.66 -4.13 1.22
CA VAL A 74 17.33 -4.25 1.85
C VAL A 74 17.15 -3.22 2.96
N LEU A 75 18.11 -3.15 3.89
CA LEU A 75 18.05 -2.25 5.05
C LEU A 75 18.04 -0.77 4.63
N SER A 76 18.95 -0.35 3.74
CA SER A 76 19.06 1.04 3.27
C SER A 76 17.87 1.52 2.45
N SER A 77 17.11 0.60 1.84
CA SER A 77 15.92 0.97 1.06
C SER A 77 14.72 1.43 1.88
N GLY A 78 14.76 1.31 3.22
CA GLY A 78 13.68 1.73 4.11
C GLY A 78 12.44 0.83 4.12
N CYS A 79 12.41 -0.25 3.34
CA CYS A 79 11.29 -1.20 3.30
C CYS A 79 11.09 -1.97 4.63
N VAL A 80 12.16 -2.15 5.40
CA VAL A 80 12.16 -2.68 6.78
C VAL A 80 11.75 -1.60 7.78
N GLY A 81 12.29 -0.39 7.62
CA GLY A 81 11.98 0.81 8.37
C GLY A 81 13.11 1.85 8.32
N PRO A 82 12.91 3.06 8.88
CA PRO A 82 13.91 4.13 8.87
C PRO A 82 14.99 3.93 9.96
N GLU A 83 16.09 4.69 9.86
CA GLU A 83 17.06 4.94 10.94
C GLU A 83 17.72 3.69 11.57
N ILE A 84 17.90 2.61 10.79
CA ILE A 84 18.55 1.37 11.25
C ILE A 84 20.03 1.65 11.57
N LYS A 85 20.41 1.46 12.84
CA LYS A 85 21.78 1.63 13.36
C LYS A 85 22.51 0.30 13.45
N TYR A 86 21.82 -0.75 13.92
CA TYR A 86 22.42 -2.06 14.22
C TYR A 86 22.41 -3.00 13.01
N THR A 87 22.90 -2.53 11.86
CA THR A 87 22.94 -3.30 10.60
C THR A 87 23.70 -4.63 10.71
N GLN A 88 24.73 -4.70 11.57
CA GLN A 88 25.51 -5.91 11.80
C GLN A 88 24.74 -7.04 12.53
N CYS A 89 23.59 -6.76 13.15
CA CYS A 89 22.78 -7.78 13.82
C CYS A 89 21.97 -8.64 12.82
N TYR A 90 21.86 -8.20 11.56
CA TYR A 90 21.09 -8.87 10.51
C TYR A 90 21.94 -9.90 9.75
N GLY A 91 21.36 -11.06 9.49
CA GLY A 91 21.88 -12.11 8.61
C GLY A 91 20.83 -12.50 7.55
N LEU A 92 21.26 -13.30 6.56
CA LEU A 92 20.39 -13.79 5.49
C LEU A 92 20.28 -15.32 5.60
N LEU A 93 19.07 -15.82 5.82
CA LEU A 93 18.78 -17.24 5.97
C LEU A 93 18.21 -17.80 4.66
N LEU A 94 18.94 -18.70 4.02
CA LEU A 94 18.47 -19.50 2.90
C LEU A 94 17.74 -20.74 3.44
N LYS A 95 16.50 -20.98 2.98
CA LYS A 95 15.69 -22.15 3.33
C LYS A 95 15.27 -22.90 2.08
N HIS A 96 15.38 -24.22 2.10
CA HIS A 96 14.75 -25.05 1.09
C HIS A 96 13.27 -25.25 1.46
N LEU A 97 12.36 -25.01 0.52
CA LEU A 97 10.91 -25.04 0.77
C LEU A 97 10.31 -26.46 0.83
N LYS A 98 11.07 -27.48 0.46
CA LYS A 98 10.63 -28.89 0.38
C LYS A 98 11.29 -29.82 1.41
N SER A 99 12.25 -29.33 2.19
CA SER A 99 12.95 -30.09 3.22
C SER A 99 13.16 -29.24 4.48
N SER A 100 13.76 -29.81 5.52
CA SER A 100 14.19 -29.07 6.72
C SER A 100 15.54 -28.36 6.56
N GLU A 101 16.10 -28.31 5.36
CA GLU A 101 17.43 -27.78 5.09
C GLU A 101 17.47 -26.24 5.13
N ILE A 102 18.40 -25.71 5.92
CA ILE A 102 18.63 -24.28 6.11
C ILE A 102 20.13 -23.96 6.10
N HIS A 103 20.47 -22.83 5.48
CA HIS A 103 21.84 -22.31 5.39
C HIS A 103 21.84 -20.83 5.76
N TRP A 104 22.57 -20.45 6.80
CA TRP A 104 22.87 -19.07 7.09
C TRP A 104 24.00 -18.61 6.17
N LEU A 105 23.70 -17.64 5.33
CA LEU A 105 24.61 -17.16 4.30
C LEU A 105 25.59 -16.17 4.93
N HIS A 106 26.85 -16.57 5.00
CA HIS A 106 27.91 -15.74 5.57
C HIS A 106 28.01 -14.39 4.83
N PRO A 107 28.19 -13.24 5.52
CA PRO A 107 28.16 -11.92 4.89
C PRO A 107 29.16 -11.72 3.74
N ASP A 108 30.31 -12.40 3.77
CA ASP A 108 31.37 -12.26 2.75
C ASP A 108 31.21 -13.26 1.58
N LEU A 109 30.19 -14.13 1.59
CA LEU A 109 29.86 -15.03 0.48
C LEU A 109 29.39 -14.22 -0.74
N THR A 110 29.96 -14.50 -1.91
CA THR A 110 29.56 -13.84 -3.17
C THR A 110 28.30 -14.44 -3.80
N VAL A 111 27.61 -13.69 -4.64
CA VAL A 111 26.45 -14.16 -5.42
C VAL A 111 26.86 -15.27 -6.39
N ALA A 112 28.08 -15.23 -6.95
CA ALA A 112 28.65 -16.33 -7.74
C ALA A 112 28.78 -17.62 -6.92
N GLU A 113 29.44 -17.56 -5.76
CA GLU A 113 29.61 -18.72 -4.85
C GLU A 113 28.25 -19.25 -4.36
N LEU A 114 27.32 -18.36 -3.98
CA LEU A 114 25.95 -18.70 -3.60
C LEU A 114 25.23 -19.52 -4.69
N THR A 115 25.28 -19.04 -5.93
CA THR A 115 24.62 -19.68 -7.07
C THR A 115 25.21 -21.07 -7.34
N HIS A 116 26.55 -21.16 -7.39
CA HIS A 116 27.24 -22.42 -7.64
C HIS A 116 27.02 -23.44 -6.52
N ARG A 117 27.03 -22.97 -5.25
CA ARG A 117 27.04 -23.85 -4.08
C ARG A 117 25.68 -24.41 -3.73
N TYR A 118 24.60 -23.64 -3.82
CA TYR A 118 23.27 -24.04 -3.33
C TYR A 118 22.24 -24.16 -4.46
N GLU A 119 22.23 -23.22 -5.41
CA GLU A 119 21.18 -23.15 -6.44
C GLU A 119 21.45 -24.04 -7.66
N GLN A 120 22.65 -24.59 -7.83
CA GLN A 120 22.88 -25.65 -8.82
C GLN A 120 22.37 -27.03 -8.37
N GLN A 121 22.04 -27.20 -7.09
CA GLN A 121 21.55 -28.48 -6.53
C GLN A 121 20.03 -28.64 -6.66
N HIS A 122 19.28 -27.54 -6.65
CA HIS A 122 17.82 -27.49 -6.59
C HIS A 122 17.27 -26.30 -7.41
N LEU A 123 16.02 -26.36 -7.87
CA LEU A 123 15.46 -25.27 -8.67
C LEU A 123 15.36 -23.97 -7.86
N GLU A 124 15.66 -22.81 -8.45
CA GLU A 124 15.64 -21.51 -7.76
C GLU A 124 14.31 -21.24 -7.03
N ALA A 125 13.18 -21.67 -7.60
CA ALA A 125 11.85 -21.52 -7.01
C ALA A 125 11.60 -22.40 -5.75
N GLU A 126 12.49 -23.35 -5.46
CA GLU A 126 12.46 -24.18 -4.25
C GLU A 126 13.22 -23.51 -3.09
N TRP A 127 13.99 -22.45 -3.37
CA TRP A 127 14.74 -21.69 -2.38
C TRP A 127 14.01 -20.43 -1.91
N ARG A 128 14.27 -20.03 -0.67
CA ARG A 128 13.75 -18.81 -0.06
C ARG A 128 14.79 -18.12 0.81
N TYR A 129 15.01 -16.84 0.57
CA TYR A 129 15.87 -15.97 1.37
C TYR A 129 15.02 -15.19 2.37
N ASP A 130 15.22 -15.39 3.68
CA ASP A 130 14.61 -14.61 4.75
C ASP A 130 15.68 -13.73 5.42
N LEU A 131 15.50 -12.40 5.39
CA LEU A 131 16.26 -11.46 6.20
C LEU A 131 15.86 -11.63 7.68
N ARG A 132 16.83 -11.85 8.57
CA ARG A 132 16.57 -12.09 9.99
C ARG A 132 17.61 -11.42 10.87
N ILE A 133 17.24 -11.08 12.10
CA ILE A 133 18.21 -10.74 13.15
C ILE A 133 18.74 -12.06 13.72
N ARG A 134 20.07 -12.21 13.75
CA ARG A 134 20.74 -13.42 14.25
C ARG A 134 21.68 -13.11 15.41
N TYR A 135 22.52 -12.09 15.25
CA TYR A 135 23.57 -11.76 16.20
C TYR A 135 23.02 -10.71 17.18
N ILE A 136 22.57 -11.17 18.35
CA ILE A 136 21.80 -10.37 19.31
C ILE A 136 22.76 -9.83 20.39
N PRO A 137 22.87 -8.51 20.61
CA PRO A 137 23.71 -7.98 21.69
C PRO A 137 23.25 -8.43 23.09
N SER A 138 24.16 -8.62 24.04
CA SER A 138 23.82 -9.02 25.42
C SER A 138 22.83 -8.10 26.13
N ASP A 139 22.98 -6.78 25.95
CA ASP A 139 21.99 -5.78 26.37
C ASP A 139 21.18 -5.24 25.17
N PHE A 140 20.57 -6.15 24.38
CA PHE A 140 19.79 -5.76 23.18
C PHE A 140 18.62 -4.82 23.52
N MET A 141 17.99 -5.00 24.68
CA MET A 141 16.85 -4.19 25.12
C MET A 141 17.22 -2.71 25.23
N LYS A 142 18.40 -2.40 25.77
CA LYS A 142 18.94 -1.05 25.84
C LYS A 142 19.57 -0.60 24.51
N LYS A 143 20.35 -1.45 23.85
CA LYS A 143 21.02 -1.09 22.59
C LYS A 143 20.01 -0.75 21.48
N PHE A 144 18.96 -1.55 21.31
CA PHE A 144 17.92 -1.29 20.31
C PHE A 144 16.90 -0.22 20.75
N GLN A 145 16.99 0.36 21.96
CA GLN A 145 16.06 1.39 22.43
C GLN A 145 16.06 2.62 21.49
N ASP A 146 17.24 3.02 21.02
CA ASP A 146 17.43 4.13 20.08
C ASP A 146 17.37 3.71 18.60
N ASP A 147 17.12 2.42 18.31
CA ASP A 147 16.89 1.85 16.98
C ASP A 147 15.56 1.12 16.97
N ARG A 148 14.48 1.91 16.99
CA ARG A 148 13.11 1.42 17.10
C ARG A 148 12.73 0.48 15.94
N THR A 149 13.34 0.64 14.77
CA THR A 149 13.14 -0.25 13.63
C THR A 149 13.70 -1.63 13.92
N THR A 150 14.95 -1.74 14.38
CA THR A 150 15.56 -3.03 14.76
C THR A 150 14.85 -3.67 15.95
N MET A 151 14.45 -2.90 16.97
CA MET A 151 13.64 -3.40 18.09
C MET A 151 12.33 -4.03 17.62
N LEU A 152 11.60 -3.32 16.74
CA LEU A 152 10.32 -3.79 16.21
C LEU A 152 10.49 -4.98 15.26
N TYR A 153 11.55 -5.01 14.45
CA TYR A 153 11.85 -6.15 13.57
C TYR A 153 12.15 -7.41 14.39
N PHE A 154 12.96 -7.28 15.44
CA PHE A 154 13.27 -8.38 16.35
C PHE A 154 12.01 -8.87 17.08
N TYR A 155 11.17 -7.94 17.55
CA TYR A 155 9.86 -8.27 18.13
C TYR A 155 8.97 -9.08 17.18
N GLN A 156 8.84 -8.64 15.92
CA GLN A 156 8.06 -9.36 14.91
C GLN A 156 8.63 -10.75 14.62
N GLN A 157 9.97 -10.90 14.62
CA GLN A 157 10.65 -12.17 14.42
C GLN A 157 10.34 -13.14 15.56
N VAL A 158 10.64 -12.75 16.80
CA VAL A 158 10.39 -13.57 17.99
C VAL A 158 8.91 -13.92 18.12
N ARG A 159 8.00 -12.98 17.84
CA ARG A 159 6.55 -13.26 17.81
C ARG A 159 6.17 -14.25 16.70
N SER A 160 6.74 -14.13 15.50
CA SER A 160 6.46 -15.05 14.39
C SER A 160 6.92 -16.48 14.72
N ASP A 161 8.12 -16.61 15.26
CA ASP A 161 8.69 -17.90 15.65
C ASP A 161 7.92 -18.52 16.83
N TYR A 162 7.50 -17.70 17.81
CA TYR A 162 6.59 -18.11 18.89
C TYR A 162 5.30 -18.71 18.33
N MET A 163 4.58 -17.98 17.48
CA MET A 163 3.30 -18.42 16.90
C MET A 163 3.43 -19.70 16.06
N GLN A 164 4.61 -19.95 15.46
CA GLN A 164 4.84 -21.12 14.60
C GLN A 164 5.38 -22.37 15.33
N GLN A 165 6.14 -22.20 16.41
CA GLN A 165 6.96 -23.29 16.98
C GLN A 165 6.83 -23.48 18.51
N TYR A 166 6.32 -22.49 19.24
CA TYR A 166 6.27 -22.49 20.71
C TYR A 166 4.89 -22.19 21.31
N ALA A 167 3.93 -21.67 20.54
CA ALA A 167 2.62 -21.31 21.07
C ALA A 167 1.81 -22.52 21.60
N SER A 168 2.06 -23.73 21.09
CA SER A 168 1.50 -24.99 21.61
C SER A 168 2.25 -25.55 22.83
N LYS A 169 3.38 -24.95 23.24
CA LYS A 169 4.20 -25.36 24.40
C LYS A 169 4.00 -24.47 25.63
N VAL A 170 3.29 -23.35 25.50
CA VAL A 170 2.98 -22.43 26.61
C VAL A 170 1.59 -22.71 27.17
N SER A 171 1.35 -22.30 28.43
CA SER A 171 0.02 -22.39 29.02
C SER A 171 -0.96 -21.39 28.40
N ASP A 172 -2.25 -21.73 28.42
CA ASP A 172 -3.34 -20.82 28.00
C ASP A 172 -3.21 -19.43 28.64
N GLY A 173 -2.85 -19.37 29.92
CA GLY A 173 -2.63 -18.13 30.65
C GLY A 173 -1.52 -17.27 30.04
N MET A 174 -0.39 -17.87 29.66
CA MET A 174 0.71 -17.15 29.02
C MET A 174 0.37 -16.76 27.57
N ALA A 175 -0.29 -17.64 26.82
CA ALA A 175 -0.78 -17.32 25.46
C ALA A 175 -1.76 -16.13 25.47
N LEU A 176 -2.66 -16.06 26.46
CA LEU A 176 -3.55 -14.91 26.67
C LEU A 176 -2.79 -13.61 26.98
N GLN A 177 -1.76 -13.68 27.83
CA GLN A 177 -0.92 -12.52 28.15
C GLN A 177 -0.17 -12.00 26.90
N LEU A 178 0.51 -12.89 26.18
CA LEU A 178 1.27 -12.56 24.97
C LEU A 178 0.37 -11.99 23.87
N GLY A 179 -0.80 -12.60 23.64
CA GLY A 179 -1.78 -12.11 22.67
C GLY A 179 -2.40 -10.77 23.06
N CYS A 180 -2.72 -10.54 24.35
CA CYS A 180 -3.24 -9.24 24.80
C CYS A 180 -2.21 -8.12 24.70
N LEU A 181 -0.92 -8.42 24.93
CA LEU A 181 0.19 -7.49 24.68
C LEU A 181 0.29 -7.12 23.19
N GLU A 182 0.15 -8.10 22.28
CA GLU A 182 0.09 -7.81 20.84
C GLU A 182 -1.16 -6.99 20.48
N ILE A 183 -2.35 -7.27 21.03
CA ILE A 183 -3.54 -6.45 20.77
C ILE A 183 -3.30 -4.99 21.19
N ARG A 184 -2.69 -4.74 22.37
CA ARG A 184 -2.38 -3.38 22.84
C ARG A 184 -1.33 -2.69 21.96
N ARG A 185 -0.29 -3.41 21.50
CA ARG A 185 0.75 -2.90 20.60
C ARG A 185 0.20 -2.63 19.19
N PHE A 186 -0.64 -3.51 18.67
CA PHE A 186 -1.24 -3.45 17.33
C PHE A 186 -2.30 -2.34 17.26
N CYS A 187 -3.28 -2.38 18.17
CA CYS A 187 -4.33 -1.36 18.31
C CYS A 187 -3.85 -0.17 19.14
N LYS A 188 -2.67 0.39 18.83
CA LYS A 188 -1.98 1.39 19.66
C LYS A 188 -2.80 2.65 19.98
N ASP A 189 -3.70 3.05 19.07
CA ASP A 189 -4.51 4.27 19.18
C ASP A 189 -5.86 4.02 19.91
N MET A 190 -6.18 2.76 20.26
CA MET A 190 -7.42 2.38 20.95
C MET A 190 -7.41 2.84 22.42
N ASN A 191 -8.55 3.34 22.92
CA ASN A 191 -8.67 3.73 24.33
C ASN A 191 -8.53 2.52 25.29
N PRO A 192 -8.15 2.71 26.58
CA PRO A 192 -7.87 1.60 27.50
C PRO A 192 -9.05 0.63 27.69
N ASN A 193 -10.28 1.13 27.75
CA ASN A 193 -11.48 0.31 27.89
C ASN A 193 -12.03 -0.17 26.52
N GLY A 194 -11.21 -0.08 25.46
CA GLY A 194 -11.66 -0.25 24.08
C GLY A 194 -12.27 -1.62 23.79
N LEU A 195 -11.74 -2.68 24.40
CA LEU A 195 -12.26 -4.05 24.23
C LEU A 195 -13.50 -4.35 25.09
N GLU A 196 -13.88 -3.49 26.05
CA GLU A 196 -15.13 -3.66 26.79
C GLU A 196 -16.36 -3.42 25.89
N LYS A 197 -16.24 -2.47 24.95
CA LYS A 197 -17.27 -2.18 23.95
C LYS A 197 -17.55 -3.41 23.08
N LYS A 198 -18.82 -3.82 23.02
CA LYS A 198 -19.20 -5.10 22.39
C LYS A 198 -18.80 -5.21 20.91
N SER A 199 -19.00 -4.13 20.17
CA SER A 199 -18.67 -3.99 18.75
C SER A 199 -17.16 -4.05 18.48
N ASN A 200 -16.34 -3.39 19.30
CA ASN A 200 -14.88 -3.38 19.14
C ASN A 200 -14.27 -4.78 19.28
N PHE A 201 -14.76 -5.58 20.23
CA PHE A 201 -14.34 -6.98 20.33
C PHE A 201 -14.82 -7.82 19.14
N GLU A 202 -16.07 -7.64 18.70
CA GLU A 202 -16.61 -8.38 17.54
C GLU A 202 -15.92 -8.02 16.22
N PHE A 203 -15.44 -6.78 16.08
CA PHE A 203 -14.58 -6.36 14.98
C PHE A 203 -13.22 -7.09 15.02
N LEU A 204 -12.60 -7.17 16.20
CA LEU A 204 -11.34 -7.90 16.37
C LEU A 204 -11.51 -9.41 16.12
N GLU A 205 -12.63 -9.99 16.57
CA GLU A 205 -12.97 -11.40 16.39
C GLU A 205 -13.28 -11.77 14.93
N LYS A 206 -14.09 -10.96 14.22
CA LYS A 206 -14.62 -11.29 12.88
C LYS A 206 -13.83 -10.69 11.71
N GLU A 207 -13.31 -9.47 11.87
CA GLU A 207 -12.67 -8.71 10.77
C GLU A 207 -11.14 -8.78 10.84
N ILE A 208 -10.55 -8.95 12.04
CA ILE A 208 -9.09 -9.13 12.18
C ILE A 208 -8.72 -10.62 12.30
N GLY A 209 -9.54 -11.41 13.01
CA GLY A 209 -9.24 -12.79 13.37
C GLY A 209 -8.48 -12.89 14.69
N LEU A 210 -8.96 -13.75 15.59
CA LEU A 210 -8.27 -14.02 16.86
C LEU A 210 -6.96 -14.80 16.66
N ASP A 211 -6.84 -15.55 15.57
CA ASP A 211 -5.67 -16.34 15.17
C ASP A 211 -4.44 -15.47 14.81
N LEU A 212 -4.64 -14.17 14.56
CA LEU A 212 -3.54 -13.21 14.49
C LEU A 212 -2.89 -12.97 15.87
N PHE A 213 -3.62 -13.15 16.97
CA PHE A 213 -3.18 -12.78 18.32
C PHE A 213 -2.93 -13.99 19.23
N PHE A 214 -3.64 -15.09 19.00
CA PHE A 214 -3.67 -16.27 19.88
C PHE A 214 -3.49 -17.56 19.06
N PRO A 215 -2.83 -18.60 19.62
CA PRO A 215 -2.76 -19.91 18.97
C PRO A 215 -4.15 -20.52 18.75
N LYS A 216 -4.31 -21.32 17.70
CA LYS A 216 -5.59 -21.98 17.39
C LYS A 216 -6.03 -22.91 18.50
N GLU A 217 -5.08 -23.59 19.12
CA GLU A 217 -5.27 -24.49 20.25
C GLU A 217 -5.99 -23.80 21.43
N LEU A 218 -5.68 -22.52 21.70
CA LEU A 218 -6.35 -21.71 22.73
C LEU A 218 -7.74 -21.22 22.28
N ILE A 219 -7.90 -20.93 20.99
CA ILE A 219 -9.17 -20.46 20.43
C ILE A 219 -10.19 -21.62 20.43
N ASP A 220 -9.75 -22.81 20.02
CA ASP A 220 -10.58 -24.00 19.85
C ASP A 220 -10.87 -24.71 21.20
N SER A 221 -10.01 -24.55 22.22
CA SER A 221 -10.22 -25.14 23.56
C SER A 221 -11.32 -24.46 24.38
N MET A 222 -11.72 -23.23 24.03
CA MET A 222 -12.64 -22.41 24.82
C MET A 222 -13.89 -22.00 24.05
N LYS A 223 -15.05 -21.98 24.73
CA LYS A 223 -16.27 -21.41 24.14
C LYS A 223 -16.07 -19.91 23.86
N PRO A 224 -16.50 -19.35 22.71
CA PRO A 224 -16.22 -17.95 22.35
C PRO A 224 -16.60 -16.92 23.42
N LYS A 225 -17.74 -17.12 24.12
CA LYS A 225 -18.16 -16.25 25.24
C LYS A 225 -17.22 -16.28 26.46
N GLN A 226 -16.53 -17.41 26.70
CA GLN A 226 -15.55 -17.58 27.76
C GLN A 226 -14.21 -16.96 27.36
N LEU A 227 -13.70 -17.33 26.18
CA LEU A 227 -12.47 -16.80 25.61
C LEU A 227 -12.49 -15.26 25.58
N ARG A 228 -13.59 -14.68 25.09
CA ARG A 228 -13.84 -13.24 25.09
C ARG A 228 -13.72 -12.59 26.47
N ARG A 229 -14.34 -13.18 27.51
CA ARG A 229 -14.26 -12.66 28.89
C ARG A 229 -12.82 -12.68 29.39
N MET A 230 -12.10 -13.75 29.11
CA MET A 230 -10.70 -13.92 29.53
C MET A 230 -9.80 -12.91 28.82
N ILE A 231 -9.93 -12.72 27.50
CA ILE A 231 -9.21 -11.67 26.76
C ILE A 231 -9.53 -10.27 27.32
N GLN A 232 -10.81 -9.94 27.56
CA GLN A 232 -11.19 -8.65 28.13
C GLN A 232 -10.58 -8.41 29.53
N GLN A 233 -10.58 -9.43 30.40
CA GLN A 233 -9.99 -9.37 31.74
C GLN A 233 -8.46 -9.23 31.69
N THR A 234 -7.78 -10.05 30.89
CA THR A 234 -6.32 -10.02 30.74
C THR A 234 -5.84 -8.72 30.08
N PHE A 235 -6.57 -8.20 29.08
CA PHE A 235 -6.22 -6.95 28.40
C PHE A 235 -6.21 -5.73 29.35
N GLN A 236 -7.08 -5.69 30.36
CA GLN A 236 -7.10 -4.56 31.31
C GLN A 236 -5.78 -4.45 32.12
N GLY A 237 -5.03 -5.53 32.31
CA GLY A 237 -3.68 -5.49 32.90
C GLY A 237 -2.60 -4.85 32.01
N TYR A 238 -2.93 -4.54 30.75
CA TYR A 238 -2.03 -3.96 29.74
C TYR A 238 -2.60 -2.72 29.05
N SER A 239 -3.84 -2.33 29.35
CA SER A 239 -4.62 -1.38 28.55
C SER A 239 -4.02 0.03 28.45
N ALA A 240 -3.19 0.43 29.43
CA ALA A 240 -2.47 1.70 29.48
C ALA A 240 -1.03 1.66 28.91
N LEU A 241 -0.52 0.51 28.46
CA LEU A 241 0.86 0.39 27.97
C LEU A 241 1.03 0.98 26.56
N ASN A 242 2.15 1.67 26.34
CA ASN A 242 2.57 2.09 25.00
C ASN A 242 3.22 0.92 24.22
N GLN A 243 3.49 1.11 22.92
CA GLN A 243 4.02 0.03 22.07
C GLN A 243 5.36 -0.54 22.56
N ASP A 244 6.26 0.31 23.04
CA ASP A 244 7.61 -0.11 23.42
C ASP A 244 7.61 -0.86 24.76
N GLN A 245 6.74 -0.42 25.70
CA GLN A 245 6.41 -1.16 26.92
C GLN A 245 5.75 -2.51 26.63
N CYS A 246 4.89 -2.61 25.60
CA CYS A 246 4.29 -3.88 25.19
C CYS A 246 5.34 -4.85 24.65
N MET A 247 6.25 -4.38 23.79
CA MET A 247 7.35 -5.21 23.27
C MET A 247 8.28 -5.68 24.39
N ALA A 248 8.69 -4.78 25.29
CA ALA A 248 9.52 -5.12 26.45
C ALA A 248 8.85 -6.17 27.34
N LYS A 249 7.57 -5.97 27.70
CA LYS A 249 6.83 -6.91 28.56
C LYS A 249 6.58 -8.25 27.87
N PHE A 250 6.38 -8.28 26.55
CA PHE A 250 6.27 -9.51 25.77
C PHE A 250 7.58 -10.30 25.81
N PHE A 251 8.74 -9.67 25.59
CA PHE A 251 10.04 -10.32 25.70
C PHE A 251 10.25 -10.90 27.12
N THR A 252 10.00 -10.12 28.17
CA THR A 252 10.14 -10.58 29.57
C THR A 252 9.16 -11.69 29.97
N THR A 253 7.94 -11.71 29.40
CA THR A 253 6.99 -12.81 29.63
C THR A 253 7.43 -14.08 28.88
N LEU A 254 7.82 -13.96 27.61
CA LEU A 254 8.19 -15.11 26.78
C LEU A 254 9.51 -15.76 27.25
N SER A 255 10.48 -14.97 27.72
CA SER A 255 11.78 -15.46 28.21
C SER A 255 11.68 -16.37 29.44
N GLN A 256 10.52 -16.46 30.09
CA GLN A 256 10.27 -17.39 31.20
C GLN A 256 10.11 -18.85 30.74
N CYS A 257 9.85 -19.08 29.45
CA CYS A 257 9.63 -20.42 28.88
C CYS A 257 10.45 -20.70 27.62
N TRP A 258 10.96 -19.67 26.94
CA TRP A 258 11.79 -19.83 25.75
C TRP A 258 12.89 -18.77 25.66
N CYS A 259 14.15 -19.22 25.66
CA CYS A 259 15.32 -18.38 25.39
C CYS A 259 15.45 -18.10 23.88
N PHE A 260 14.74 -17.08 23.39
CA PHE A 260 14.78 -16.66 21.98
C PHE A 260 16.06 -15.89 21.59
N THR A 261 17.02 -15.73 22.51
CA THR A 261 18.31 -15.05 22.28
C THR A 261 19.49 -15.99 22.10
N GLN A 262 19.28 -17.31 22.17
CA GLN A 262 20.32 -18.34 22.00
C GLN A 262 19.96 -19.30 20.85
N GLU A 263 20.98 -19.87 20.21
CA GLU A 263 20.84 -21.05 19.35
C GLU A 263 21.54 -22.25 20.02
N SER A 264 20.94 -23.44 19.95
CA SER A 264 21.46 -24.67 20.56
C SER A 264 21.73 -25.72 19.49
N PHE A 265 22.91 -26.36 19.54
CA PHE A 265 23.39 -27.32 18.55
C PHE A 265 23.77 -28.65 19.21
N ALA A 266 22.98 -29.70 18.95
CA ALA A 266 23.31 -31.07 19.36
C ALA A 266 24.55 -31.55 18.57
N CYS A 267 25.62 -31.89 19.29
CA CYS A 267 26.93 -32.15 18.70
C CYS A 267 27.82 -33.02 19.62
N GLN A 268 29.03 -33.35 19.16
CA GLN A 268 30.01 -34.14 19.92
C GLN A 268 31.26 -33.30 20.20
N LEU A 269 31.47 -32.95 21.48
CA LEU A 269 32.67 -32.25 21.94
C LEU A 269 33.86 -33.22 21.96
N VAL A 270 34.98 -32.83 21.34
CA VAL A 270 36.17 -33.66 21.20
C VAL A 270 37.25 -33.19 22.19
N GLN A 271 37.40 -33.91 23.29
CA GLN A 271 38.41 -33.66 24.34
C GLN A 271 39.14 -34.96 24.73
N GLY A 272 39.79 -35.59 23.74
CA GLY A 272 40.43 -36.92 23.88
C GLY A 272 39.43 -38.09 23.76
N TRP A 273 38.24 -37.94 24.34
CA TRP A 273 37.06 -38.75 24.04
C TRP A 273 35.96 -37.85 23.47
N SER A 274 34.99 -38.42 22.75
CA SER A 274 33.84 -37.68 22.19
C SER A 274 32.67 -37.72 23.17
N LEU A 275 32.19 -36.57 23.61
CA LEU A 275 31.03 -36.42 24.49
C LEU A 275 29.88 -35.75 23.73
N THR A 276 28.71 -36.39 23.67
CA THR A 276 27.51 -35.78 23.08
C THR A 276 26.97 -34.70 24.01
N ILE A 277 26.79 -33.48 23.50
CA ILE A 277 26.37 -32.29 24.24
C ILE A 277 25.41 -31.44 23.41
N ASP A 278 24.68 -30.55 24.06
CA ASP A 278 24.13 -29.36 23.40
C ASP A 278 25.13 -28.20 23.57
N LEU A 279 25.67 -27.72 22.46
CA LEU A 279 26.47 -26.49 22.43
C LEU A 279 25.52 -25.31 22.27
N VAL A 280 25.46 -24.46 23.29
CA VAL A 280 24.61 -23.27 23.33
C VAL A 280 25.47 -22.06 23.01
N ILE A 281 25.00 -21.27 22.04
CA ILE A 281 25.59 -20.00 21.65
C ILE A 281 24.59 -18.91 21.99
N ASP A 282 24.98 -18.01 22.87
CA ASP A 282 24.19 -16.90 23.39
C ASP A 282 25.02 -15.61 23.38
N PRO A 283 24.47 -14.44 23.74
CA PRO A 283 25.23 -13.19 23.71
C PRO A 283 26.36 -13.06 24.75
N ASP A 284 26.45 -13.97 25.72
CA ASP A 284 27.47 -13.97 26.79
C ASP A 284 28.63 -14.94 26.47
N GLY A 285 28.41 -15.93 25.58
CA GLY A 285 29.49 -16.71 24.97
C GLY A 285 29.08 -18.05 24.36
N ILE A 286 30.03 -18.99 24.44
CA ILE A 286 29.92 -20.37 24.00
C ILE A 286 29.85 -21.25 25.25
N SER A 287 28.76 -21.98 25.42
CA SER A 287 28.49 -22.80 26.62
C SER A 287 28.10 -24.24 26.26
N GLN A 288 28.46 -25.19 27.12
CA GLN A 288 28.03 -26.58 27.07
C GLN A 288 26.83 -26.80 28.00
N HIS A 289 25.78 -27.42 27.48
CA HIS A 289 24.66 -27.94 28.25
C HIS A 289 24.64 -29.48 28.16
N THR A 290 24.23 -30.13 29.26
CA THR A 290 23.88 -31.56 29.29
C THR A 290 22.57 -31.71 30.07
N GLU A 291 21.80 -32.77 29.83
CA GLU A 291 20.40 -32.91 30.28
C GLU A 291 20.18 -32.70 31.79
N ASN A 292 21.21 -32.86 32.63
CA ASN A 292 21.12 -32.76 34.10
C ASN A 292 22.23 -31.91 34.76
N SER A 293 22.92 -31.02 34.02
CA SER A 293 24.01 -30.20 34.58
C SER A 293 23.73 -28.70 34.49
N THR A 294 24.35 -27.92 35.39
CA THR A 294 24.51 -26.47 35.19
C THR A 294 25.28 -26.21 33.89
N PRO A 295 24.93 -25.16 33.11
CA PRO A 295 25.70 -24.74 31.95
C PRO A 295 27.18 -24.49 32.27
N ILE A 296 28.08 -24.93 31.40
CA ILE A 296 29.52 -24.73 31.53
C ILE A 296 29.99 -23.80 30.42
N CYS A 297 30.40 -22.57 30.78
CA CYS A 297 31.00 -21.64 29.82
C CYS A 297 32.34 -22.20 29.32
N LEU A 298 32.48 -22.33 28.00
CA LEU A 298 33.69 -22.85 27.33
C LEU A 298 34.60 -21.73 26.84
N ALA A 299 34.04 -20.65 26.29
CA ALA A 299 34.78 -19.49 25.79
C ALA A 299 33.88 -18.27 25.61
N LYS A 300 34.46 -17.06 25.69
CA LYS A 300 33.86 -15.81 25.20
C LYS A 300 34.28 -15.52 23.76
N PHE A 301 33.47 -14.77 23.01
CA PHE A 301 33.76 -14.44 21.61
C PHE A 301 35.06 -13.65 21.43
N SER A 302 35.34 -12.69 22.31
CA SER A 302 36.62 -11.98 22.42
C SER A 302 37.87 -12.87 22.56
N GLN A 303 37.73 -14.13 22.99
CA GLN A 303 38.83 -15.11 23.05
C GLN A 303 39.00 -15.92 21.77
N VAL A 304 38.04 -15.91 20.84
CA VAL A 304 38.14 -16.62 19.57
C VAL A 304 39.17 -15.94 18.68
N ARG A 305 40.02 -16.72 18.00
CA ARG A 305 41.10 -16.22 17.13
C ARG A 305 41.03 -16.76 15.70
N SER A 306 40.46 -17.94 15.50
CA SER A 306 40.14 -18.50 14.18
C SER A 306 39.09 -19.59 14.29
N ILE A 307 38.33 -19.80 13.21
CA ILE A 307 37.30 -20.83 13.07
C ILE A 307 37.59 -21.60 11.78
N SER A 308 37.42 -22.91 11.77
CA SER A 308 37.55 -23.74 10.57
C SER A 308 36.55 -24.89 10.60
N CYS A 309 36.06 -25.28 9.42
CA CYS A 309 35.13 -26.39 9.23
C CYS A 309 35.72 -27.36 8.21
N THR A 310 35.75 -28.65 8.54
CA THR A 310 36.21 -29.72 7.65
C THR A 310 35.19 -30.83 7.59
N ALA A 311 34.73 -31.18 6.39
CA ALA A 311 33.86 -32.34 6.18
C ALA A 311 34.62 -33.65 6.46
N GLU A 312 33.95 -34.60 7.09
CA GLU A 312 34.44 -35.96 7.34
C GLU A 312 33.87 -36.94 6.30
N SER A 313 34.54 -38.07 6.08
CA SER A 313 34.17 -39.03 5.03
C SER A 313 32.84 -39.77 5.26
N ASP A 314 32.27 -39.67 6.46
CA ASP A 314 31.00 -40.26 6.86
C ASP A 314 29.81 -39.28 6.75
N GLY A 315 30.04 -38.08 6.21
CA GLY A 315 29.03 -37.03 6.04
C GLY A 315 28.91 -36.06 7.22
N ARG A 316 29.58 -36.34 8.36
CA ARG A 316 29.70 -35.38 9.46
C ARG A 316 30.67 -34.25 9.11
N ALA A 317 30.78 -33.26 9.99
CA ALA A 317 31.81 -32.24 9.87
C ALA A 317 32.37 -31.81 11.23
N LEU A 318 33.69 -31.66 11.26
CA LEU A 318 34.45 -31.19 12.42
C LEU A 318 34.63 -29.67 12.33
N LEU A 319 34.12 -28.94 13.32
CA LEU A 319 34.39 -27.53 13.54
C LEU A 319 35.51 -27.39 14.58
N LYS A 320 36.48 -26.51 14.31
CA LYS A 320 37.54 -26.13 15.25
C LYS A 320 37.58 -24.63 15.42
N ALA A 321 37.43 -24.16 16.66
CA ALA A 321 37.63 -22.77 17.07
C ALA A 321 38.90 -22.66 17.93
N HIS A 322 39.86 -21.85 17.51
CA HIS A 322 41.05 -21.55 18.30
C HIS A 322 40.72 -20.51 19.36
N ILE A 323 40.85 -20.90 20.63
CA ILE A 323 40.56 -20.04 21.79
C ILE A 323 41.87 -19.56 22.42
N GLU A 324 42.01 -18.25 22.61
CA GLU A 324 43.15 -17.63 23.28
C GLU A 324 43.29 -18.13 24.73
N GLY A 325 44.51 -18.52 25.10
CA GLY A 325 44.81 -19.11 26.42
C GLY A 325 44.48 -20.60 26.56
N ALA A 326 43.76 -21.21 25.62
CA ALA A 326 43.50 -22.65 25.62
C ALA A 326 44.70 -23.44 25.06
N LYS A 327 45.01 -24.61 25.65
CA LYS A 327 46.09 -25.50 25.18
C LYS A 327 45.74 -26.29 23.91
N GLN A 328 44.45 -26.41 23.60
CA GLN A 328 43.91 -27.11 22.45
C GLN A 328 42.68 -26.33 21.92
N PRO A 329 42.40 -26.38 20.60
CA PRO A 329 41.24 -25.71 20.03
C PRO A 329 39.93 -26.40 20.49
N LEU A 330 38.89 -25.60 20.70
CA LEU A 330 37.53 -26.10 20.90
C LEU A 330 37.11 -26.85 19.63
N SER A 331 36.97 -28.17 19.74
CA SER A 331 36.79 -29.09 18.61
C SER A 331 35.47 -29.82 18.76
N VAL A 332 34.59 -29.72 17.76
CA VAL A 332 33.20 -30.19 17.83
C VAL A 332 32.81 -30.90 16.54
N ASN A 333 32.40 -32.16 16.65
CA ASN A 333 31.81 -32.93 15.55
C ASN A 333 30.30 -32.65 15.46
N THR A 334 29.85 -32.29 14.27
CA THR A 334 28.46 -31.95 13.94
C THR A 334 27.88 -32.97 12.97
N SER A 335 26.54 -33.05 12.90
CA SER A 335 25.84 -34.03 12.06
C SER A 335 26.01 -33.82 10.55
N SER A 336 26.42 -32.64 10.10
CA SER A 336 26.67 -32.33 8.68
C SER A 336 27.49 -31.05 8.51
N LEU A 337 28.10 -30.87 7.34
CA LEU A 337 28.81 -29.63 7.00
C LEU A 337 27.93 -28.39 7.13
N ALA A 338 26.66 -28.46 6.73
CA ALA A 338 25.71 -27.35 6.87
C ALA A 338 25.53 -26.91 8.34
N VAL A 339 25.49 -27.86 9.28
CA VAL A 339 25.40 -27.54 10.72
C VAL A 339 26.71 -26.91 11.23
N ALA A 340 27.88 -27.40 10.81
CA ALA A 340 29.16 -26.77 11.13
C ALA A 340 29.24 -25.33 10.59
N GLU A 341 28.80 -25.08 9.35
CA GLU A 341 28.84 -23.74 8.76
C GLU A 341 27.83 -22.78 9.39
N ASN A 342 26.62 -23.26 9.68
CA ASN A 342 25.61 -22.49 10.43
C ASN A 342 26.12 -22.08 11.82
N LEU A 343 26.86 -22.96 12.51
CA LEU A 343 27.50 -22.68 13.80
C LEU A 343 28.71 -21.73 13.66
N ALA A 344 29.54 -21.91 12.62
CA ALA A 344 30.68 -21.05 12.35
C ALA A 344 30.27 -19.60 12.04
N ASP A 345 29.24 -19.39 11.20
CA ASP A 345 28.70 -18.06 10.93
C ASP A 345 28.15 -17.38 12.19
N LEU A 346 27.52 -18.15 13.09
CA LEU A 346 27.00 -17.61 14.35
C LEU A 346 28.13 -17.10 15.26
N ILE A 347 29.13 -17.94 15.51
CA ILE A 347 30.29 -17.57 16.34
C ILE A 347 31.04 -16.39 15.70
N ASP A 348 31.31 -16.44 14.39
CA ASP A 348 31.99 -15.36 13.68
C ASP A 348 31.19 -14.06 13.72
N GLY A 349 29.86 -14.13 13.61
CA GLY A 349 28.97 -12.98 13.72
C GLY A 349 28.99 -12.31 15.09
N TYR A 350 29.05 -13.10 16.17
CA TYR A 350 29.26 -12.57 17.50
C TYR A 350 30.66 -11.96 17.67
N CYS A 351 31.72 -12.59 17.14
CA CYS A 351 33.06 -12.00 17.14
C CYS A 351 33.13 -10.66 16.38
N ARG A 352 32.45 -10.54 15.23
CA ARG A 352 32.31 -9.27 14.49
C ARG A 352 31.55 -8.22 15.30
N LEU A 353 30.48 -8.62 16.00
CA LEU A 353 29.67 -7.75 16.85
C LEU A 353 30.42 -7.24 18.10
N GLU A 354 31.39 -8.02 18.61
CA GLU A 354 32.32 -7.59 19.67
C GLU A 354 33.52 -6.76 19.17
N GLY A 355 33.71 -6.62 17.85
CA GLY A 355 34.71 -5.72 17.27
C GLY A 355 35.75 -6.35 16.33
N ALA A 356 35.62 -7.62 15.92
CA ALA A 356 36.50 -8.19 14.91
C ALA A 356 36.28 -7.52 13.53
N GLU A 357 37.34 -6.91 12.97
CA GLU A 357 37.26 -6.16 11.70
C GLU A 357 37.00 -7.04 10.45
N ARG A 358 37.31 -8.34 10.54
CA ARG A 358 37.23 -9.32 9.45
C ARG A 358 36.73 -10.66 9.99
N SER A 359 36.21 -11.50 9.11
CA SER A 359 35.86 -12.88 9.46
C SER A 359 37.08 -13.65 9.97
N LEU A 360 36.86 -14.42 11.03
CA LEU A 360 37.79 -15.37 11.62
C LEU A 360 37.68 -16.77 10.98
N ILE A 361 36.76 -16.97 10.04
CA ILE A 361 36.58 -18.25 9.33
C ILE A 361 37.68 -18.42 8.27
N VAL A 362 38.53 -19.44 8.47
CA VAL A 362 39.65 -19.75 7.58
C VAL A 362 39.18 -20.68 6.45
N SER A 363 39.13 -20.14 5.23
CA SER A 363 38.86 -20.92 4.01
C SER A 363 40.10 -21.74 3.59
N PRO A 364 39.98 -23.03 3.22
CA PRO A 364 41.12 -23.83 2.76
C PRO A 364 41.82 -23.31 1.50
N ASN A 365 41.11 -22.59 0.62
CA ASN A 365 41.58 -22.20 -0.71
C ASN A 365 41.27 -20.72 -1.05
N LYS A 366 42.02 -19.75 -0.48
CA LYS A 366 42.10 -18.38 -1.04
C LYS A 366 43.52 -17.98 -1.39
N GLY A 367 44.02 -18.56 -2.49
CA GLY A 367 45.26 -18.16 -3.15
C GLY A 367 45.00 -17.40 -4.45
N LYS A 368 45.33 -16.09 -4.47
CA LYS A 368 45.48 -15.21 -5.64
C LYS A 368 44.22 -14.86 -6.46
N SER A 369 43.68 -13.66 -6.21
CA SER A 369 43.19 -12.76 -7.27
C SER A 369 43.31 -11.30 -6.81
N ASN A 370 44.12 -10.50 -7.51
CA ASN A 370 44.21 -9.06 -7.26
C ASN A 370 43.01 -8.36 -7.90
N VAL A 371 42.30 -7.53 -7.14
CA VAL A 371 41.24 -6.65 -7.66
C VAL A 371 41.75 -5.22 -7.65
N HIS A 372 41.88 -4.61 -8.84
CA HIS A 372 42.00 -3.16 -8.98
C HIS A 372 40.60 -2.56 -9.23
N PRO A 373 40.30 -1.37 -8.67
CA PRO A 373 39.02 -0.71 -8.88
C PRO A 373 38.97 -0.03 -10.26
N CYS A 374 37.80 -0.03 -10.90
CA CYS A 374 37.54 0.83 -12.05
C CYS A 374 36.15 1.46 -11.93
N SER A 375 36.06 2.74 -12.27
CA SER A 375 34.87 3.59 -12.18
C SER A 375 34.02 3.52 -13.45
N ASP A 376 32.73 3.84 -13.29
CA ASP A 376 31.83 4.47 -14.26
C ASP A 376 31.90 4.07 -15.75
N MET A 377 30.78 3.57 -16.28
CA MET A 377 30.19 4.06 -17.54
C MET A 377 28.70 3.67 -17.61
N LEU A 378 27.86 4.59 -18.09
CA LEU A 378 26.47 4.34 -18.47
C LEU A 378 26.42 3.79 -19.90
N ASP A 379 25.45 2.94 -20.23
CA ASP A 379 24.52 3.31 -21.31
C ASP A 379 23.13 2.63 -21.26
N LYS A 380 22.19 3.17 -22.04
CA LYS A 380 20.77 2.82 -22.13
C LYS A 380 20.46 2.09 -23.44
N ASN A 381 19.30 1.42 -23.52
CA ASN A 381 18.36 1.53 -24.67
C ASN A 381 17.13 0.60 -24.55
N ILE A 382 15.95 1.18 -24.27
CA ILE A 382 14.59 0.66 -24.57
C ILE A 382 13.74 1.91 -24.94
N PRO A 383 12.88 1.90 -25.97
CA PRO A 383 12.40 3.14 -26.61
C PRO A 383 11.50 3.99 -25.72
N GLN A 384 11.87 5.27 -25.56
CA GLN A 384 11.06 6.29 -24.90
C GLN A 384 10.20 7.07 -25.89
N ILE A 385 8.95 7.34 -25.51
CA ILE A 385 8.15 8.41 -26.11
C ILE A 385 8.73 9.75 -25.64
N SER A 386 9.43 10.46 -26.53
CA SER A 386 10.11 11.71 -26.18
C SER A 386 9.19 12.93 -26.26
N ILE A 387 8.96 13.60 -25.12
CA ILE A 387 8.51 14.99 -25.07
C ILE A 387 9.75 15.85 -24.83
N LYS A 388 10.14 16.70 -25.78
CA LYS A 388 11.30 17.61 -25.65
C LYS A 388 10.86 18.93 -24.99
N PRO A 389 11.33 19.28 -23.77
CA PRO A 389 11.05 20.59 -23.20
C PRO A 389 12.01 21.65 -23.78
N LYS A 390 11.48 22.67 -24.44
CA LYS A 390 12.19 23.95 -24.60
C LYS A 390 11.99 24.77 -23.32
N ALA A 391 13.00 24.78 -22.46
CA ALA A 391 12.96 25.47 -21.18
C ALA A 391 13.28 26.96 -21.31
N GLU A 392 12.31 27.75 -21.76
CA GLU A 392 12.37 29.22 -21.71
C GLU A 392 11.19 29.74 -20.87
N ASN A 393 11.50 30.44 -19.77
CA ASN A 393 10.58 31.08 -18.81
C ASN A 393 9.93 30.19 -17.71
N MET A 394 10.72 29.72 -16.74
CA MET A 394 10.21 29.29 -15.43
C MET A 394 10.14 30.47 -14.44
N LYS A 395 8.94 30.81 -13.93
CA LYS A 395 8.79 31.66 -12.73
C LYS A 395 8.51 30.79 -11.50
N LYS A 396 9.29 30.97 -10.43
CA LYS A 396 9.08 30.27 -9.15
C LYS A 396 7.87 30.84 -8.42
N VAL A 397 6.95 29.97 -7.99
CA VAL A 397 5.90 30.25 -6.98
C VAL A 397 6.17 29.36 -5.76
N CYS A 398 5.77 29.83 -4.58
CA CYS A 398 6.17 29.27 -3.28
C CYS A 398 5.76 27.80 -3.03
N LYS A 399 6.39 27.23 -1.99
CA LYS A 399 6.24 25.86 -1.52
C LYS A 399 4.76 25.42 -1.45
N CYS A 400 4.49 24.21 -1.95
CA CYS A 400 3.25 23.41 -1.83
C CYS A 400 2.18 23.50 -2.94
N LYS A 401 2.44 24.11 -4.11
CA LYS A 401 1.57 23.98 -5.31
C LYS A 401 2.33 23.38 -6.52
N PRO A 402 1.65 22.65 -7.43
CA PRO A 402 2.27 22.18 -8.68
C PRO A 402 2.74 23.37 -9.53
N LEU A 403 3.87 23.22 -10.25
CA LEU A 403 4.38 24.28 -11.13
C LEU A 403 3.47 24.43 -12.36
N CYS A 404 3.03 25.65 -12.65
CA CYS A 404 2.43 25.97 -13.94
C CYS A 404 3.52 26.07 -15.02
N VAL A 405 3.42 25.27 -16.07
CA VAL A 405 4.37 25.25 -17.21
C VAL A 405 3.58 25.17 -18.52
N CYS A 406 4.14 25.69 -19.62
CA CYS A 406 3.63 25.43 -20.97
C CYS A 406 4.34 24.21 -21.57
N VAL A 407 3.59 23.19 -21.97
CA VAL A 407 4.13 21.99 -22.62
C VAL A 407 3.64 21.92 -24.06
N CYS A 408 4.54 21.54 -24.97
CA CYS A 408 4.23 21.28 -26.37
C CYS A 408 3.84 19.82 -26.52
N LEU A 409 2.60 19.55 -26.92
CA LEU A 409 2.11 18.21 -27.24
C LEU A 409 2.76 17.69 -28.54
N GLN A 410 2.66 16.39 -28.77
CA GLN A 410 3.09 15.75 -30.03
C GLN A 410 2.34 16.26 -31.26
N THR A 411 1.13 16.80 -31.07
CA THR A 411 0.33 17.49 -32.08
C THR A 411 0.88 18.87 -32.47
N GLY A 412 1.93 19.36 -31.80
CA GLY A 412 2.46 20.72 -31.95
C GLY A 412 1.70 21.78 -31.14
N GLU A 413 0.60 21.41 -30.49
CA GLU A 413 -0.22 22.29 -29.67
C GLU A 413 0.49 22.65 -28.36
N ARG A 414 0.42 23.92 -27.96
CA ARG A 414 0.97 24.41 -26.67
C ARG A 414 -0.14 24.54 -25.64
N ILE A 415 -0.07 23.75 -24.58
CA ILE A 415 -1.05 23.79 -23.49
C ILE A 415 -0.41 24.22 -22.17
N ARG A 416 -1.17 24.91 -21.32
CA ARG A 416 -0.79 25.20 -19.93
C ARG A 416 -1.15 24.02 -19.04
N VAL A 417 -0.20 23.58 -18.22
CA VAL A 417 -0.33 22.37 -17.39
C VAL A 417 0.16 22.62 -15.97
N ALA A 418 -0.39 21.86 -15.04
CA ALA A 418 0.08 21.77 -13.66
C ALA A 418 1.07 20.60 -13.53
N ILE A 419 2.26 20.85 -13.00
CA ILE A 419 3.31 19.84 -12.82
C ILE A 419 3.53 19.56 -11.34
N LYS A 420 3.23 18.34 -10.90
CA LYS A 420 3.71 17.79 -9.61
C LYS A 420 5.14 17.30 -9.87
N THR A 421 6.13 17.73 -9.08
CA THR A 421 7.54 17.32 -9.22
C THR A 421 8.02 16.52 -8.01
N CYS A 422 8.62 15.36 -8.26
CA CYS A 422 9.27 14.53 -7.26
C CYS A 422 10.61 15.17 -6.84
N LYS A 423 10.67 15.76 -5.65
CA LYS A 423 11.89 16.46 -5.16
C LYS A 423 12.98 15.51 -4.68
N ASP A 424 12.55 14.36 -4.18
CA ASP A 424 13.38 13.22 -3.77
C ASP A 424 13.03 12.09 -4.74
N CYS A 425 14.01 11.66 -5.54
CA CYS A 425 13.83 10.62 -6.55
C CYS A 425 14.42 9.26 -6.13
N SER A 426 14.58 9.03 -4.82
CA SER A 426 14.80 7.69 -4.27
C SER A 426 13.72 6.72 -4.76
N ALA A 427 14.10 5.48 -5.06
CA ALA A 427 13.26 4.52 -5.78
C ALA A 427 11.86 4.34 -5.13
N ASP A 428 11.83 4.14 -3.81
CA ASP A 428 10.59 3.97 -3.03
C ASP A 428 9.70 5.23 -3.00
N VAL A 429 10.25 6.45 -3.17
CA VAL A 429 9.47 7.69 -3.29
C VAL A 429 8.99 7.88 -4.73
N LYS A 430 9.86 7.63 -5.71
CA LYS A 430 9.56 7.65 -7.15
C LYS A 430 8.45 6.66 -7.52
N GLU A 431 8.47 5.43 -7.00
CA GLU A 431 7.42 4.43 -7.18
C GLU A 431 6.07 4.91 -6.61
N LYS A 432 6.05 5.41 -5.36
CA LYS A 432 4.82 5.94 -4.75
C LYS A 432 4.28 7.15 -5.51
N PHE A 433 5.16 8.00 -6.01
CA PHE A 433 4.80 9.17 -6.83
C PHE A 433 4.18 8.72 -8.17
N LEU A 434 4.81 7.78 -8.87
CA LEU A 434 4.27 7.21 -10.10
C LEU A 434 2.96 6.45 -9.89
N SER A 435 2.76 5.81 -8.72
CA SER A 435 1.50 5.12 -8.39
C SER A 435 0.28 6.06 -8.37
N GLU A 436 0.45 7.35 -8.08
CA GLU A 436 -0.61 8.35 -8.19
C GLU A 436 -1.03 8.56 -9.66
N ALA A 437 -0.06 8.65 -10.57
CA ALA A 437 -0.34 8.79 -11.99
C ALA A 437 -0.96 7.52 -12.60
N ASP A 438 -0.53 6.33 -12.18
CA ASP A 438 -1.11 5.08 -12.67
C ASP A 438 -2.58 4.91 -12.24
N LEU A 439 -2.92 5.32 -11.01
CA LEU A 439 -4.32 5.42 -10.55
C LEU A 439 -5.13 6.40 -11.41
N MET A 440 -4.58 7.60 -11.67
CA MET A 440 -5.27 8.65 -12.44
C MET A 440 -5.41 8.35 -13.93
N LYS A 441 -4.57 7.48 -14.51
CA LYS A 441 -4.48 7.19 -15.94
C LYS A 441 -5.82 6.76 -16.58
N ASN A 442 -6.64 6.04 -15.82
CA ASN A 442 -7.92 5.49 -16.30
C ASN A 442 -9.14 6.25 -15.73
N LEU A 443 -8.95 7.38 -15.06
CA LEU A 443 -10.05 8.19 -14.52
C LEU A 443 -10.52 9.21 -15.58
N ASP A 444 -11.72 8.99 -16.13
CA ASP A 444 -12.38 9.94 -17.02
C ASP A 444 -13.74 10.35 -16.45
N HIS A 445 -13.80 11.53 -15.85
CA HIS A 445 -15.02 12.08 -15.27
C HIS A 445 -14.93 13.62 -15.24
N PRO A 446 -16.00 14.38 -15.61
CA PRO A 446 -15.97 15.84 -15.72
C PRO A 446 -15.56 16.56 -14.43
N HIS A 447 -15.80 15.94 -13.27
CA HIS A 447 -15.46 16.47 -11.94
C HIS A 447 -14.25 15.75 -11.29
N ILE A 448 -13.33 15.20 -12.09
CA ILE A 448 -12.04 14.66 -11.65
C ILE A 448 -10.89 15.38 -12.39
N VAL A 449 -9.78 15.63 -11.68
CA VAL A 449 -8.56 16.18 -12.26
C VAL A 449 -7.96 15.21 -13.28
N ARG A 450 -7.92 15.63 -14.55
CA ARG A 450 -7.38 14.83 -15.66
C ARG A 450 -5.85 14.80 -15.68
N LEU A 451 -5.29 13.60 -15.77
CA LEU A 451 -3.88 13.37 -16.09
C LEU A 451 -3.63 13.65 -17.58
N ILE A 452 -2.52 14.34 -17.88
CA ILE A 452 -2.04 14.60 -19.25
C ILE A 452 -0.89 13.66 -19.60
N GLY A 453 -0.01 13.37 -18.65
CA GLY A 453 1.08 12.43 -18.83
C GLY A 453 2.08 12.44 -17.69
N VAL A 454 3.16 11.67 -17.86
CA VAL A 454 4.25 11.52 -16.90
C VAL A 454 5.58 11.69 -17.63
N ILE A 455 6.55 12.32 -16.98
CA ILE A 455 7.94 12.37 -17.43
C ILE A 455 8.78 11.68 -16.36
N GLU A 456 9.29 10.48 -16.69
CA GLU A 456 10.01 9.60 -15.76
C GLU A 456 11.51 9.92 -15.63
N ALA A 457 12.01 10.86 -16.44
CA ALA A 457 13.35 11.42 -16.32
C ALA A 457 13.45 12.25 -15.03
N ASP A 458 14.56 12.14 -14.30
CA ASP A 458 14.69 12.79 -13.00
C ASP A 458 14.96 14.31 -13.11
N PRO A 459 14.31 15.14 -12.28
CA PRO A 459 13.30 14.77 -11.28
C PRO A 459 11.93 14.46 -11.92
N VAL A 460 11.29 13.35 -11.52
CA VAL A 460 10.03 12.87 -12.13
C VAL A 460 8.90 13.90 -12.05
N TRP A 461 8.17 14.08 -13.15
CA TRP A 461 7.02 14.98 -13.24
C TRP A 461 5.71 14.24 -13.56
N ILE A 462 4.65 14.56 -12.81
CA ILE A 462 3.26 14.23 -13.17
C ILE A 462 2.64 15.49 -13.76
N VAL A 463 2.15 15.39 -14.99
CA VAL A 463 1.59 16.50 -15.77
C VAL A 463 0.07 16.38 -15.79
N MET A 464 -0.61 17.38 -15.25
CA MET A 464 -2.07 17.43 -15.08
C MET A 464 -2.65 18.69 -15.74
N GLU A 465 -3.95 18.69 -15.97
CA GLU A 465 -4.70 19.88 -16.37
C GLU A 465 -4.60 20.98 -15.30
N LEU A 466 -4.42 22.24 -15.73
CA LEU A 466 -4.28 23.40 -14.86
C LEU A 466 -5.65 24.05 -14.61
N TYR A 467 -5.98 24.29 -13.34
CA TYR A 467 -7.23 24.95 -12.93
C TYR A 467 -6.93 26.32 -12.32
N GLU A 468 -7.35 27.38 -13.01
CA GLU A 468 -6.88 28.74 -12.73
C GLU A 468 -7.38 29.33 -11.41
N HIS A 469 -8.57 28.92 -10.95
CA HIS A 469 -9.14 29.36 -9.68
C HIS A 469 -8.58 28.61 -8.46
N GLY A 470 -7.69 27.63 -8.67
CA GLY A 470 -6.96 26.94 -7.60
C GLY A 470 -7.85 26.08 -6.69
N GLU A 471 -7.47 26.01 -5.41
CA GLU A 471 -8.13 25.18 -4.39
C GLU A 471 -9.45 25.81 -3.91
N LEU A 472 -10.50 25.00 -3.80
CA LEU A 472 -11.84 25.42 -3.37
C LEU A 472 -11.82 26.09 -1.99
N GLY A 473 -10.99 25.63 -1.06
CA GLY A 473 -10.86 26.23 0.28
C GLY A 473 -10.55 27.73 0.24
N ASN A 474 -9.57 28.16 -0.56
CA ASN A 474 -9.23 29.58 -0.71
C ASN A 474 -10.34 30.32 -1.48
N TYR A 475 -10.85 29.70 -2.55
CA TYR A 475 -11.90 30.29 -3.38
C TYR A 475 -13.18 30.61 -2.60
N LEU A 476 -13.60 29.74 -1.66
CA LEU A 476 -14.74 29.97 -0.77
C LEU A 476 -14.53 31.22 0.11
N ILE A 477 -13.34 31.38 0.71
CA ILE A 477 -13.01 32.52 1.58
C ILE A 477 -13.01 33.83 0.79
N GLU A 478 -12.38 33.82 -0.40
CA GLU A 478 -12.29 34.98 -1.29
C GLU A 478 -13.66 35.42 -1.85
N ASN A 479 -14.57 34.46 -2.09
CA ASN A 479 -15.87 34.70 -2.73
C ASN A 479 -17.08 34.56 -1.77
N GLN A 480 -16.85 34.56 -0.45
CA GLN A 480 -17.90 34.30 0.57
C GLN A 480 -19.13 35.24 0.50
N TYR A 481 -18.99 36.41 -0.12
CA TYR A 481 -20.07 37.40 -0.30
C TYR A 481 -20.75 37.35 -1.68
N SER A 482 -20.19 36.63 -2.65
CA SER A 482 -20.74 36.46 -4.00
C SER A 482 -21.29 35.05 -4.26
N LEU A 483 -20.91 34.06 -3.44
CA LEU A 483 -21.37 32.69 -3.55
C LEU A 483 -22.80 32.53 -3.05
N SER A 484 -23.65 31.97 -3.91
CA SER A 484 -25.05 31.67 -3.64
C SER A 484 -25.22 30.29 -2.99
N THR A 485 -26.35 30.06 -2.30
CA THR A 485 -26.68 28.74 -1.74
C THR A 485 -26.77 27.69 -2.84
N ALA A 486 -27.37 28.00 -4.01
CA ALA A 486 -27.43 27.06 -5.12
C ALA A 486 -26.04 26.71 -5.66
N THR A 487 -25.08 27.65 -5.69
CA THR A 487 -23.67 27.40 -6.06
C THR A 487 -22.98 26.47 -5.05
N LEU A 488 -23.18 26.67 -3.75
CA LEU A 488 -22.60 25.78 -2.73
C LEU A 488 -23.16 24.35 -2.86
N VAL A 489 -24.48 24.19 -3.07
CA VAL A 489 -25.09 22.87 -3.31
C VAL A 489 -24.59 22.26 -4.63
N LEU A 490 -24.39 23.06 -5.68
CA LEU A 490 -23.82 22.59 -6.95
C LEU A 490 -22.42 21.99 -6.76
N TYR A 491 -21.53 22.65 -6.02
CA TYR A 491 -20.21 22.09 -5.70
C TYR A 491 -20.32 20.76 -4.96
N CYS A 492 -21.21 20.68 -3.96
CA CYS A 492 -21.46 19.44 -3.23
C CYS A 492 -21.95 18.30 -4.15
N LEU A 493 -22.86 18.60 -5.08
CA LEU A 493 -23.37 17.66 -6.08
C LEU A 493 -22.28 17.18 -7.05
N GLN A 494 -21.41 18.08 -7.50
CA GLN A 494 -20.31 17.76 -8.44
C GLN A 494 -19.26 16.86 -7.80
N ILE A 495 -18.85 17.16 -6.56
CA ILE A 495 -17.96 16.32 -5.76
C ILE A 495 -18.63 14.95 -5.50
N CYS A 496 -19.93 14.93 -5.14
CA CYS A 496 -20.66 13.69 -4.93
C CYS A 496 -20.74 12.81 -6.20
N LYS A 497 -20.88 13.41 -7.39
CA LYS A 497 -20.86 12.70 -8.67
C LYS A 497 -19.48 12.09 -8.96
N ALA A 498 -18.40 12.83 -8.68
CA ALA A 498 -17.04 12.30 -8.80
C ALA A 498 -16.84 11.09 -7.85
N LEU A 499 -17.32 11.20 -6.61
CA LEU A 499 -17.21 10.11 -5.63
C LEU A 499 -18.11 8.92 -5.96
N ALA A 500 -19.28 9.12 -6.58
CA ALA A 500 -20.12 8.05 -7.11
C ALA A 500 -19.45 7.31 -8.29
N TYR A 501 -18.71 8.03 -9.14
CA TYR A 501 -17.88 7.42 -10.18
C TYR A 501 -16.74 6.57 -9.59
N LEU A 502 -16.06 7.07 -8.54
CA LEU A 502 -15.03 6.30 -7.83
C LEU A 502 -15.59 5.09 -7.07
N GLU A 503 -16.77 5.22 -6.45
CA GLU A 503 -17.55 4.11 -5.85
C GLU A 503 -17.79 3.00 -6.89
N GLY A 504 -18.20 3.34 -8.11
CA GLY A 504 -18.40 2.39 -9.21
C GLY A 504 -17.11 1.75 -9.77
N LEU A 505 -15.94 2.29 -9.44
CA LEU A 505 -14.62 1.70 -9.76
C LEU A 505 -14.01 0.94 -8.57
N ASN A 506 -14.75 0.76 -7.47
CA ASN A 506 -14.24 0.27 -6.19
C ASN A 506 -12.97 1.04 -5.71
N MET A 507 -12.91 2.35 -5.97
CA MET A 507 -11.76 3.20 -5.60
C MET A 507 -12.12 4.13 -4.43
N VAL A 508 -11.29 4.14 -3.39
CA VAL A 508 -11.46 4.98 -2.20
C VAL A 508 -10.43 6.11 -2.23
N HIS A 509 -10.89 7.35 -2.10
CA HIS A 509 -10.10 8.57 -2.21
C HIS A 509 -9.22 8.82 -0.98
N ARG A 510 -9.76 8.58 0.23
CA ARG A 510 -9.07 8.62 1.54
C ARG A 510 -8.63 9.98 2.07
N ASP A 511 -8.68 11.04 1.27
CA ASP A 511 -8.46 12.43 1.71
C ASP A 511 -9.41 13.41 1.01
N ILE A 512 -10.70 13.35 1.35
CA ILE A 512 -11.74 14.23 0.79
C ILE A 512 -11.88 15.46 1.70
N ALA A 513 -11.48 16.62 1.20
CA ALA A 513 -11.54 17.91 1.88
C ALA A 513 -11.43 19.06 0.86
N VAL A 514 -11.87 20.27 1.20
CA VAL A 514 -11.87 21.41 0.24
C VAL A 514 -10.49 21.86 -0.24
N ARG A 515 -9.41 21.44 0.45
CA ARG A 515 -8.01 21.59 0.00
C ARG A 515 -7.66 20.76 -1.25
N ASN A 516 -8.35 19.64 -1.45
CA ASN A 516 -8.08 18.67 -2.51
C ASN A 516 -9.14 18.76 -3.64
N ILE A 517 -10.01 19.76 -3.56
CA ILE A 517 -10.96 20.11 -4.63
C ILE A 517 -10.41 21.34 -5.36
N LEU A 518 -10.31 21.27 -6.69
CA LEU A 518 -9.89 22.37 -7.54
C LEU A 518 -11.10 23.01 -8.25
N VAL A 519 -11.09 24.33 -8.38
CA VAL A 519 -12.12 25.11 -9.06
C VAL A 519 -11.71 25.28 -10.52
N ALA A 520 -12.43 24.63 -11.43
CA ALA A 520 -12.22 24.76 -12.87
C ALA A 520 -12.92 25.99 -13.43
N SER A 521 -14.09 26.35 -12.89
CA SER A 521 -14.80 27.60 -13.14
C SER A 521 -15.74 27.90 -11.97
N PRO A 522 -16.37 29.09 -11.89
CA PRO A 522 -17.35 29.41 -10.84
C PRO A 522 -18.59 28.50 -10.79
N GLU A 523 -18.79 27.63 -11.80
CA GLU A 523 -19.86 26.63 -11.85
C GLU A 523 -19.32 25.19 -11.96
N CYS A 524 -18.00 24.97 -11.85
CA CYS A 524 -17.41 23.65 -12.00
C CYS A 524 -16.22 23.42 -11.06
N VAL A 525 -16.35 22.45 -10.15
CA VAL A 525 -15.27 21.92 -9.31
C VAL A 525 -14.86 20.51 -9.73
N LYS A 526 -13.60 20.14 -9.44
CA LYS A 526 -13.04 18.82 -9.71
C LYS A 526 -12.27 18.27 -8.50
N LEU A 527 -12.45 16.99 -8.22
CA LEU A 527 -11.72 16.22 -7.21
C LEU A 527 -10.29 15.90 -7.68
N GLY A 528 -9.29 16.10 -6.82
CA GLY A 528 -7.88 15.83 -7.09
C GLY A 528 -7.09 15.39 -5.86
N ASP A 529 -5.76 15.27 -6.04
CA ASP A 529 -4.78 14.69 -5.11
C ASP A 529 -5.03 13.21 -4.76
N PHE A 530 -4.75 12.35 -5.74
CA PHE A 530 -4.95 10.90 -5.63
C PHE A 530 -3.80 10.17 -4.91
N GLY A 531 -2.82 10.89 -4.33
CA GLY A 531 -1.63 10.30 -3.71
C GLY A 531 -1.94 9.31 -2.58
N LEU A 532 -3.07 9.48 -1.89
CA LEU A 532 -3.59 8.57 -0.87
C LEU A 532 -4.66 7.59 -1.37
N SER A 533 -5.21 7.77 -2.57
CA SER A 533 -6.32 6.95 -3.07
C SER A 533 -5.87 5.54 -3.45
N ARG A 534 -6.74 4.53 -3.35
CA ARG A 534 -6.43 3.13 -3.74
C ARG A 534 -7.70 2.41 -4.22
N TYR A 535 -7.54 1.45 -5.14
CA TYR A 535 -8.56 0.43 -5.39
C TYR A 535 -8.72 -0.47 -4.15
N VAL A 536 -9.93 -0.95 -3.90
CA VAL A 536 -10.29 -1.84 -2.80
C VAL A 536 -10.94 -3.08 -3.39
N ASP A 537 -10.47 -4.26 -3.02
CA ASP A 537 -11.07 -5.53 -3.44
C ASP A 537 -12.22 -5.89 -2.48
N ASP A 538 -13.27 -6.58 -2.96
CA ASP A 538 -14.55 -6.74 -2.26
C ASP A 538 -14.47 -7.51 -0.92
N GLN A 539 -13.31 -8.06 -0.58
CA GLN A 539 -13.03 -8.78 0.67
C GLN A 539 -11.88 -8.20 1.52
N GLU A 540 -11.16 -7.16 1.07
CA GLU A 540 -9.92 -6.73 1.74
C GLU A 540 -9.94 -5.23 2.12
N TYR A 541 -10.06 -4.94 3.42
CA TYR A 541 -10.03 -3.57 3.93
C TYR A 541 -8.58 -3.11 4.18
N TYR A 542 -8.18 -2.03 3.51
CA TYR A 542 -6.82 -1.50 3.59
C TYR A 542 -6.49 -0.89 4.96
N LYS A 543 -5.31 -1.21 5.52
CA LYS A 543 -4.70 -0.57 6.71
C LYS A 543 -3.50 0.29 6.29
N ALA A 544 -3.59 1.60 6.55
CA ALA A 544 -2.58 2.57 6.12
C ALA A 544 -1.28 2.59 6.95
N SER A 545 -0.17 2.95 6.30
CA SER A 545 1.13 3.25 6.92
C SER A 545 1.12 4.55 7.75
N VAL A 546 2.15 4.76 8.57
CA VAL A 546 2.24 5.77 9.65
C VAL A 546 2.51 7.21 9.16
N SER A 547 1.77 7.71 8.18
CA SER A 547 1.86 9.11 7.73
C SER A 547 1.12 10.08 8.67
N ARG A 548 1.36 11.40 8.52
CA ARG A 548 0.49 12.43 9.11
C ARG A 548 -0.87 12.34 8.42
N LEU A 549 -1.90 11.95 9.17
CA LEU A 549 -3.24 11.70 8.64
C LEU A 549 -4.22 12.82 9.04
N PRO A 550 -5.25 13.13 8.22
CA PRO A 550 -6.16 14.26 8.43
C PRO A 550 -7.25 13.94 9.47
N ILE A 551 -6.85 13.69 10.72
CA ILE A 551 -7.72 13.14 11.79
C ILE A 551 -9.07 13.86 11.92
N LYS A 552 -9.13 15.19 11.80
CA LYS A 552 -10.36 16.00 11.92
C LYS A 552 -11.38 15.78 10.80
N TRP A 553 -10.99 15.17 9.68
CA TRP A 553 -11.85 14.81 8.55
C TRP A 553 -12.26 13.33 8.57
N MET A 554 -11.41 12.48 9.14
CA MET A 554 -11.53 11.02 9.05
C MET A 554 -12.74 10.45 9.79
N ALA A 555 -13.25 9.33 9.28
CA ALA A 555 -14.29 8.55 9.94
C ALA A 555 -13.75 7.83 11.20
N PRO A 556 -14.59 7.53 12.23
CA PRO A 556 -14.15 6.89 13.46
C PRO A 556 -13.39 5.57 13.24
N GLU A 557 -13.84 4.73 12.30
CA GLU A 557 -13.20 3.47 11.94
C GLU A 557 -11.84 3.65 11.24
N SER A 558 -11.67 4.75 10.50
CA SER A 558 -10.39 5.12 9.87
C SER A 558 -9.39 5.66 10.88
N ILE A 559 -9.87 6.32 11.95
CA ILE A 559 -9.03 6.78 13.06
C ILE A 559 -8.60 5.58 13.91
N ASN A 560 -9.56 4.79 14.41
CA ASN A 560 -9.33 3.68 15.35
C ASN A 560 -8.61 2.47 14.71
N PHE A 561 -9.00 2.07 13.50
CA PHE A 561 -8.58 0.79 12.90
C PHE A 561 -7.82 0.96 11.58
N ARG A 562 -7.53 2.20 11.16
CA ARG A 562 -6.94 2.55 9.85
C ARG A 562 -7.73 2.02 8.65
N ARG A 563 -9.01 1.66 8.84
CA ARG A 563 -9.89 1.11 7.79
C ARG A 563 -10.39 2.24 6.88
N PHE A 564 -10.13 2.10 5.59
CA PHE A 564 -10.65 2.99 4.56
C PHE A 564 -11.57 2.21 3.62
N THR A 565 -12.77 2.74 3.40
CA THR A 565 -13.85 2.18 2.55
C THR A 565 -14.66 3.33 1.95
N THR A 566 -15.53 3.04 0.98
CA THR A 566 -16.49 4.02 0.45
C THR A 566 -17.33 4.67 1.54
N ALA A 567 -17.74 3.91 2.58
CA ALA A 567 -18.47 4.47 3.72
C ALA A 567 -17.63 5.44 4.57
N SER A 568 -16.30 5.27 4.65
CA SER A 568 -15.41 6.26 5.28
C SER A 568 -15.23 7.51 4.43
N ASP A 569 -15.26 7.36 3.09
CA ASP A 569 -15.27 8.49 2.17
C ASP A 569 -16.59 9.26 2.23
N VAL A 570 -17.74 8.60 2.44
CA VAL A 570 -19.04 9.28 2.67
C VAL A 570 -18.99 10.17 3.92
N TRP A 571 -18.30 9.74 4.97
CA TRP A 571 -18.07 10.58 6.16
C TRP A 571 -17.18 11.78 5.83
N MET A 572 -16.05 11.56 5.15
CA MET A 572 -15.13 12.64 4.75
C MET A 572 -15.79 13.64 3.78
N PHE A 573 -16.62 13.15 2.86
CA PHE A 573 -17.47 13.96 2.00
C PHE A 573 -18.42 14.85 2.81
N ALA A 574 -19.08 14.32 3.84
CA ALA A 574 -19.94 15.14 4.69
C ALA A 574 -19.16 16.20 5.51
N VAL A 575 -17.92 15.92 5.91
CA VAL A 575 -17.03 16.96 6.47
C VAL A 575 -16.66 18.00 5.40
N CYS A 576 -16.36 17.59 4.17
CA CYS A 576 -16.09 18.50 3.05
C CYS A 576 -17.31 19.39 2.71
N VAL A 577 -18.52 18.85 2.70
CA VAL A 577 -19.76 19.64 2.56
C VAL A 577 -19.94 20.62 3.73
N TRP A 578 -19.60 20.21 4.95
CA TRP A 578 -19.59 21.14 6.09
C TRP A 578 -18.59 22.28 5.90
N GLU A 579 -17.36 21.99 5.41
CA GLU A 579 -16.36 23.00 5.05
C GLU A 579 -16.87 23.97 3.97
N ILE A 580 -17.58 23.47 2.95
CA ILE A 580 -18.18 24.31 1.89
C ILE A 580 -19.17 25.31 2.50
N PHE A 581 -20.07 24.86 3.38
CA PHE A 581 -21.07 25.73 4.01
C PHE A 581 -20.56 26.57 5.19
N SER A 582 -19.38 26.25 5.74
CA SER A 582 -18.71 27.04 6.78
C SER A 582 -17.66 28.02 6.21
N MET A 583 -17.58 28.16 4.88
CA MET A 583 -16.59 28.98 4.18
C MET A 583 -15.14 28.60 4.52
N ALA A 584 -14.86 27.30 4.38
CA ALA A 584 -13.57 26.65 4.65
C ALA A 584 -13.06 26.79 6.09
N GLN A 585 -13.97 26.89 7.08
CA GLN A 585 -13.59 26.76 8.49
C GLN A 585 -13.01 25.37 8.76
N GLN A 586 -11.98 25.27 9.60
CA GLN A 586 -11.43 23.98 10.00
C GLN A 586 -12.46 23.18 10.82
N PRO A 587 -12.76 21.91 10.47
CA PRO A 587 -13.63 21.06 11.27
C PRO A 587 -13.01 20.81 12.65
N PHE A 588 -13.81 20.88 13.72
CA PHE A 588 -13.35 20.72 15.10
C PHE A 588 -12.16 21.64 15.46
N PHE A 589 -12.17 22.91 15.03
CA PHE A 589 -11.06 23.85 15.31
C PHE A 589 -10.75 24.01 16.80
N TRP A 590 -11.74 23.80 17.68
CA TRP A 590 -11.62 23.86 19.14
C TRP A 590 -11.05 22.59 19.80
N LEU A 591 -10.72 21.54 19.04
CA LEU A 591 -10.15 20.28 19.54
C LEU A 591 -8.74 20.04 19.01
N GLU A 592 -7.92 19.38 19.81
CA GLU A 592 -6.69 18.74 19.33
C GLU A 592 -6.99 17.40 18.64
N ASN A 593 -6.12 16.96 17.72
CA ASN A 593 -6.33 15.73 16.95
C ASN A 593 -6.57 14.49 17.84
N GLY A 594 -5.89 14.36 18.98
CA GLY A 594 -6.06 13.25 19.91
C GLY A 594 -7.41 13.23 20.63
N GLN A 595 -8.10 14.37 20.70
CA GLN A 595 -9.40 14.51 21.38
C GLN A 595 -10.60 14.22 20.47
N VAL A 596 -10.41 14.33 19.14
CA VAL A 596 -11.49 14.20 18.14
C VAL A 596 -12.24 12.88 18.29
N ILE A 597 -11.52 11.76 18.40
CA ILE A 597 -12.15 10.42 18.46
C ILE A 597 -13.03 10.25 19.71
N THR A 598 -12.57 10.72 20.87
CA THR A 598 -13.32 10.67 22.13
C THR A 598 -14.64 11.45 22.02
N GLN A 599 -14.62 12.63 21.38
CA GLN A 599 -15.82 13.44 21.16
C GLN A 599 -16.77 12.79 20.15
N LEU A 600 -16.25 12.22 19.05
CA LEU A 600 -17.05 11.47 18.08
C LEU A 600 -17.71 10.22 18.69
N GLU A 601 -17.00 9.50 19.56
CA GLU A 601 -17.52 8.35 20.33
C GLU A 601 -18.56 8.77 21.39
N ALA A 602 -18.47 9.98 21.93
CA ALA A 602 -19.49 10.58 22.80
C ALA A 602 -20.72 11.11 22.03
N GLY A 603 -20.76 10.96 20.71
CA GLY A 603 -21.88 11.40 19.86
C GLY A 603 -21.80 12.85 19.39
N VAL A 604 -20.75 13.59 19.73
CA VAL A 604 -20.55 14.97 19.25
C VAL A 604 -20.34 14.98 17.74
N ARG A 605 -20.91 15.96 17.05
CA ARG A 605 -20.80 16.19 15.60
C ARG A 605 -20.61 17.69 15.33
N LEU A 606 -20.20 18.03 14.11
CA LEU A 606 -20.08 19.43 13.68
C LEU A 606 -21.46 20.11 13.65
N HIS A 607 -21.56 21.32 14.19
CA HIS A 607 -22.82 22.07 14.24
C HIS A 607 -23.28 22.51 12.85
N LYS A 608 -24.58 22.80 12.65
CA LYS A 608 -25.07 23.33 11.37
C LYS A 608 -24.42 24.69 11.05
N PRO A 609 -23.82 24.89 9.86
CA PRO A 609 -23.41 26.22 9.41
C PRO A 609 -24.63 27.12 9.16
N GLN A 610 -24.44 28.44 9.20
CA GLN A 610 -25.57 29.39 9.05
C GLN A 610 -26.25 29.25 7.68
N LEU A 611 -25.46 29.27 6.60
CA LEU A 611 -25.91 29.19 5.20
C LEU A 611 -26.34 27.78 4.76
N CYS A 612 -26.15 26.74 5.59
CA CYS A 612 -26.48 25.36 5.24
C CYS A 612 -28.01 25.13 5.29
N PRO A 613 -28.68 24.74 4.18
CA PRO A 613 -30.10 24.39 4.20
C PRO A 613 -30.38 23.25 5.18
N PRO A 614 -31.52 23.26 5.93
CA PRO A 614 -31.84 22.20 6.88
C PRO A 614 -31.85 20.79 6.25
N ILE A 615 -32.30 20.68 5.00
CA ILE A 615 -32.31 19.43 4.25
C ILE A 615 -30.89 18.90 3.99
N ILE A 616 -29.92 19.76 3.63
CA ILE A 616 -28.51 19.38 3.48
C ILE A 616 -27.94 18.90 4.81
N TYR A 617 -28.17 19.64 5.91
CA TYR A 617 -27.69 19.22 7.22
C TYR A 617 -28.27 17.87 7.67
N SER A 618 -29.52 17.57 7.31
CA SER A 618 -30.12 16.24 7.52
C SER A 618 -29.56 15.15 6.60
N LEU A 619 -28.84 15.47 5.53
CA LEU A 619 -28.00 14.51 4.81
C LEU A 619 -26.70 14.28 5.59
N LEU A 620 -26.05 15.35 6.08
CA LEU A 620 -24.78 15.25 6.81
C LEU A 620 -24.90 14.41 8.08
N THR A 621 -25.97 14.56 8.86
CA THR A 621 -26.18 13.74 10.07
C THR A 621 -26.33 12.25 9.77
N ARG A 622 -26.85 11.85 8.60
CA ARG A 622 -26.89 10.46 8.14
C ARG A 622 -25.52 9.98 7.67
N CYS A 623 -24.75 10.82 6.98
CA CYS A 623 -23.37 10.51 6.59
C CYS A 623 -22.43 10.38 7.80
N TRP A 624 -22.72 11.09 8.90
CA TRP A 624 -22.02 10.99 10.17
C TRP A 624 -22.64 9.97 11.15
N ALA A 625 -23.43 9.03 10.64
CA ALA A 625 -23.76 7.81 11.38
C ALA A 625 -22.45 7.15 11.83
N TYR A 626 -22.38 6.81 13.13
CA TYR A 626 -21.17 6.20 13.69
C TYR A 626 -20.85 4.90 12.96
N GLU A 627 -21.86 4.03 12.82
CA GLU A 627 -21.74 2.76 12.11
C GLU A 627 -21.66 2.97 10.59
N PRO A 628 -20.62 2.43 9.89
CA PRO A 628 -20.44 2.65 8.46
C PRO A 628 -21.62 2.20 7.60
N SER A 629 -22.29 1.10 7.97
CA SER A 629 -23.46 0.56 7.27
C SER A 629 -24.73 1.42 7.41
N GLY A 630 -24.76 2.38 8.35
CA GLY A 630 -25.85 3.34 8.49
C GLY A 630 -25.72 4.57 7.57
N ARG A 631 -24.62 4.67 6.81
CA ARG A 631 -24.33 5.81 5.92
C ARG A 631 -24.91 5.54 4.51
N PRO A 632 -25.49 6.54 3.84
CA PRO A 632 -26.00 6.38 2.47
C PRO A 632 -24.86 6.22 1.45
N SER A 633 -25.13 5.57 0.31
CA SER A 633 -24.16 5.47 -0.80
C SER A 633 -24.03 6.79 -1.56
N PHE A 634 -22.95 6.95 -2.34
CA PHE A 634 -22.78 8.17 -3.14
C PHE A 634 -23.85 8.30 -4.23
N GLY A 635 -24.33 7.20 -4.81
CA GLY A 635 -25.50 7.21 -5.69
C GLY A 635 -26.76 7.82 -5.04
N GLN A 636 -27.08 7.42 -3.80
CA GLN A 636 -28.22 7.99 -3.05
C GLN A 636 -28.03 9.48 -2.72
N LEU A 637 -26.80 9.86 -2.36
CA LEU A 637 -26.46 11.25 -2.07
C LEU A 637 -26.52 12.13 -3.32
N ALA A 638 -26.07 11.65 -4.48
CA ALA A 638 -26.11 12.38 -5.74
C ALA A 638 -27.55 12.68 -6.17
N CYS A 639 -28.48 11.72 -6.04
CA CYS A 639 -29.91 11.96 -6.27
C CYS A 639 -30.45 13.03 -5.30
N SER A 640 -30.22 12.85 -3.99
CA SER A 640 -30.68 13.79 -2.95
C SER A 640 -30.18 15.22 -3.19
N LEU A 641 -28.90 15.38 -3.51
CA LEU A 641 -28.28 16.68 -3.78
C LEU A 641 -28.75 17.29 -5.11
N SER A 642 -29.09 16.48 -6.10
CA SER A 642 -29.63 16.96 -7.38
C SER A 642 -31.05 17.53 -7.22
N ASP A 643 -31.86 16.95 -6.34
CA ASP A 643 -33.19 17.48 -6.01
C ASP A 643 -33.09 18.78 -5.19
N VAL A 644 -32.22 18.82 -4.18
CA VAL A 644 -31.99 20.06 -3.40
C VAL A 644 -31.42 21.17 -4.29
N HIS A 645 -30.46 20.88 -5.16
CA HIS A 645 -29.92 21.89 -6.08
C HIS A 645 -31.01 22.48 -6.98
N ARG A 646 -31.90 21.64 -7.53
CA ARG A 646 -33.03 22.11 -8.34
C ARG A 646 -33.97 23.02 -7.55
N MET A 647 -34.22 22.71 -6.26
CA MET A 647 -35.03 23.55 -5.38
C MET A 647 -34.38 24.92 -5.13
N GLU A 648 -33.11 24.96 -4.73
CA GLU A 648 -32.39 26.22 -4.46
C GLU A 648 -32.30 27.11 -5.72
N VAL A 649 -32.12 26.51 -6.91
CA VAL A 649 -32.10 27.25 -8.19
C VAL A 649 -33.44 27.92 -8.51
N GLU A 650 -34.58 27.29 -8.21
CA GLU A 650 -35.89 27.94 -8.40
C GLU A 650 -36.15 29.02 -7.34
N LEU A 651 -35.75 28.81 -6.08
CA LEU A 651 -35.84 29.82 -5.03
C LEU A 651 -35.06 31.10 -5.42
N GLU A 652 -33.84 30.98 -5.90
CA GLU A 652 -33.04 32.13 -6.35
C GLU A 652 -33.65 32.83 -7.58
N LYS A 653 -34.30 32.11 -8.49
CA LYS A 653 -35.02 32.73 -9.62
C LYS A 653 -36.20 33.56 -9.13
N ASP A 654 -36.95 33.05 -8.15
CA ASP A 654 -38.11 33.75 -7.60
C ASP A 654 -37.70 34.96 -6.74
N GLU A 655 -36.61 34.89 -5.99
CA GLU A 655 -36.04 36.06 -5.32
C GLU A 655 -35.61 37.15 -6.33
N ARG A 656 -34.98 36.76 -7.44
CA ARG A 656 -34.58 37.70 -8.51
C ARG A 656 -35.80 38.31 -9.22
N ARG A 657 -36.88 37.55 -9.44
CA ARG A 657 -38.15 38.03 -10.02
C ARG A 657 -38.90 39.00 -9.09
N ASN A 658 -38.88 38.74 -7.78
CA ASN A 658 -39.60 39.51 -6.77
C ASN A 658 -38.84 40.78 -6.30
N LYS A 659 -37.62 41.02 -6.79
CA LYS A 659 -36.87 42.24 -6.51
C LYS A 659 -37.53 43.43 -7.23
N PRO A 660 -38.08 44.43 -6.51
CA PRO A 660 -38.83 45.52 -7.15
C PRO A 660 -37.92 46.33 -8.08
N ARG A 661 -38.38 46.57 -9.31
CA ARG A 661 -37.77 47.55 -10.20
C ARG A 661 -37.78 48.91 -9.50
N SER A 662 -36.62 49.50 -9.26
CA SER A 662 -36.52 50.90 -8.87
C SER A 662 -37.03 51.76 -10.01
N ASN A 663 -38.22 52.36 -9.84
CA ASN A 663 -38.72 53.33 -10.79
C ASN A 663 -37.68 54.44 -10.98
N SER A 664 -37.34 54.74 -12.23
CA SER A 664 -36.64 55.97 -12.56
C SER A 664 -37.57 57.15 -12.27
N ILE A 665 -37.41 57.76 -11.10
CA ILE A 665 -38.01 59.06 -10.82
C ILE A 665 -37.25 60.05 -11.69
N ALA A 666 -37.88 60.46 -12.80
CA ALA A 666 -37.42 61.61 -13.57
C ALA A 666 -37.47 62.84 -12.68
N PHE A 667 -36.38 63.62 -12.68
CA PHE A 667 -36.23 64.77 -11.81
C PHE A 667 -37.00 65.95 -12.40
N ASP A 668 -38.16 66.30 -11.82
CA ASP A 668 -38.88 67.54 -12.13
C ASP A 668 -38.22 68.71 -11.38
N PRO A 669 -37.66 69.74 -12.06
CA PRO A 669 -36.90 70.79 -11.39
C PRO A 669 -37.74 71.79 -10.58
N ASN A 670 -39.07 71.78 -10.68
CA ASN A 670 -39.93 72.83 -10.14
C ASN A 670 -40.89 72.34 -9.05
N HIS A 671 -40.41 72.15 -7.82
CA HIS A 671 -41.20 72.47 -6.62
C HIS A 671 -40.31 72.65 -5.38
N THR A 672 -40.47 73.77 -4.69
CA THR A 672 -39.63 74.22 -3.57
C THR A 672 -40.48 74.38 -2.32
N GLU A 673 -40.24 73.62 -1.24
CA GLU A 673 -40.76 73.93 0.10
C GLU A 673 -39.77 73.54 1.23
N PRO A 674 -39.84 74.19 2.41
CA PRO A 674 -38.71 74.33 3.34
C PRO A 674 -38.69 73.33 4.52
N PRO A 675 -37.55 73.18 5.23
CA PRO A 675 -37.43 72.26 6.36
C PRO A 675 -38.06 72.83 7.67
N PRO A 676 -38.83 72.04 8.43
CA PRO A 676 -39.33 72.43 9.75
C PRO A 676 -38.27 72.34 10.86
N LYS A 677 -38.52 73.05 11.97
CA LYS A 677 -37.52 73.56 12.93
C LYS A 677 -37.18 72.60 14.09
N VAL A 678 -35.99 72.81 14.67
CA VAL A 678 -35.50 72.22 15.94
C VAL A 678 -35.95 73.00 17.20
N PRO A 679 -36.26 72.33 18.33
CA PRO A 679 -36.35 72.94 19.67
C PRO A 679 -35.00 72.98 20.43
N LYS A 680 -34.87 73.89 21.40
CA LYS A 680 -33.67 74.13 22.26
C LYS A 680 -33.84 73.54 23.68
N VAL A 681 -32.88 72.76 24.20
CA VAL A 681 -31.77 73.09 25.15
C VAL A 681 -32.14 73.36 26.62
N ALA A 682 -31.63 72.51 27.52
CA ALA A 682 -31.01 72.78 28.85
C ALA A 682 -30.25 71.50 29.28
N GLN A 683 -28.90 71.48 29.38
CA GLN A 683 -28.06 71.67 30.59
C GLN A 683 -28.21 70.54 31.64
N ASP A 684 -27.16 69.87 32.16
CA ASP A 684 -25.71 70.09 32.04
C ASP A 684 -24.82 68.83 32.34
N LEU A 685 -23.57 68.87 31.84
CA LEU A 685 -22.31 68.17 32.23
C LEU A 685 -22.11 66.62 32.19
N HIS A 686 -21.11 66.21 31.36
CA HIS A 686 -20.17 65.05 31.43
C HIS A 686 -20.68 63.61 31.71
N SER A 687 -20.22 62.53 31.03
CA SER A 687 -19.19 62.34 29.99
C SER A 687 -19.37 60.99 29.25
N THR A 688 -18.79 60.88 28.04
CA THR A 688 -18.46 59.63 27.31
C THR A 688 -19.61 58.98 26.50
N ALA A 689 -19.35 58.70 25.21
CA ALA A 689 -20.35 58.26 24.23
C ALA A 689 -19.89 57.01 23.47
N HIS A 690 -20.76 55.99 23.26
CA HIS A 690 -20.57 54.96 22.20
C HIS A 690 -21.79 54.03 21.89
N THR A 691 -23.01 54.54 21.63
CA THR A 691 -24.18 53.63 21.37
C THR A 691 -25.27 54.11 20.37
N TYR A 692 -24.93 54.77 19.25
CA TYR A 692 -25.96 55.31 18.33
C TYR A 692 -25.85 54.99 16.82
N ILE A 693 -25.24 53.86 16.45
CA ILE A 693 -25.30 53.32 15.06
C ILE A 693 -26.06 51.97 14.98
N PHE A 694 -26.44 51.36 16.11
CA PHE A 694 -27.00 50.00 16.14
C PHE A 694 -28.53 49.90 15.94
N VAL A 695 -29.29 50.99 16.12
CA VAL A 695 -30.78 50.94 16.18
C VAL A 695 -31.46 51.26 14.84
N ALA A 696 -30.76 51.89 13.88
CA ALA A 696 -31.38 52.34 12.63
C ALA A 696 -31.62 51.22 11.59
N LEU A 697 -30.80 50.16 11.59
CA LEU A 697 -30.81 49.13 10.53
C LEU A 697 -31.81 47.97 10.76
N GLN A 698 -32.49 47.90 11.92
CA GLN A 698 -33.43 46.80 12.22
C GLN A 698 -34.88 47.01 11.75
N ARG A 699 -35.22 48.11 11.06
CA ARG A 699 -36.63 48.45 10.71
C ARG A 699 -37.08 48.22 9.27
N ILE A 700 -36.23 47.78 8.34
CA ILE A 700 -36.58 47.73 6.89
C ILE A 700 -36.84 46.31 6.32
N LEU A 701 -36.50 45.22 7.02
CA LEU A 701 -36.69 43.84 6.49
C LEU A 701 -37.50 42.93 7.43
N LYS A 702 -38.81 43.21 7.56
CA LYS A 702 -39.82 42.25 8.07
C LYS A 702 -41.22 42.53 7.49
N VAL A 703 -41.49 42.01 6.29
CA VAL A 703 -42.86 41.87 5.76
C VAL A 703 -43.00 40.51 5.06
N LYS A 704 -44.02 39.74 5.47
CA LYS A 704 -44.50 38.46 4.91
C LYS A 704 -43.51 37.27 4.95
N TYR A 705 -43.65 36.42 5.96
CA TYR A 705 -44.41 35.17 5.82
C TYR A 705 -44.99 34.73 7.18
N THR A 706 -46.18 34.13 7.17
CA THR A 706 -46.97 33.82 8.37
C THR A 706 -46.71 32.43 8.94
N ARG A 707 -46.08 32.41 10.12
CA ARG A 707 -46.37 31.55 11.29
C ARG A 707 -47.01 30.16 11.04
N VAL A 708 -46.20 29.11 11.21
CA VAL A 708 -46.60 27.91 11.97
C VAL A 708 -45.64 27.83 13.17
N SER A 709 -46.16 27.46 14.34
CA SER A 709 -45.50 27.70 15.64
C SER A 709 -45.00 26.44 16.34
N VAL A 710 -43.72 26.42 16.70
CA VAL A 710 -43.11 25.55 17.71
C VAL A 710 -42.15 26.43 18.54
N PRO A 711 -42.12 26.33 19.89
CA PRO A 711 -41.38 27.29 20.73
C PRO A 711 -39.88 26.95 20.84
N PRO A 712 -38.98 27.95 20.88
CA PRO A 712 -37.57 27.72 21.19
C PRO A 712 -37.35 27.66 22.71
N LYS A 713 -36.66 26.61 23.15
CA LYS A 713 -35.87 26.63 24.39
C LYS A 713 -34.52 27.29 24.13
N ASP A 714 -33.89 27.75 25.22
CA ASP A 714 -32.45 28.01 25.35
C ASP A 714 -31.87 29.10 24.42
N SER A 715 -32.21 30.35 24.72
CA SER A 715 -31.43 31.52 24.29
C SER A 715 -30.11 31.58 25.05
N ILE A 716 -28.99 31.39 24.34
CA ILE A 716 -27.63 31.57 24.86
C ILE A 716 -27.50 32.96 25.51
N PRO A 717 -27.04 33.08 26.78
CA PRO A 717 -26.92 34.36 27.45
C PRO A 717 -25.98 35.35 26.74
N ALA A 718 -26.30 36.65 26.83
CA ALA A 718 -25.50 37.70 26.20
C ALA A 718 -24.01 37.67 26.62
N TRP A 719 -23.72 37.36 27.89
CA TRP A 719 -22.35 37.24 28.40
C TRP A 719 -21.55 36.12 27.72
N GLU A 720 -22.20 35.06 27.23
CA GLU A 720 -21.49 33.96 26.56
C GLU A 720 -21.18 34.32 25.10
N LYS A 721 -22.06 35.09 24.45
CA LYS A 721 -21.78 35.70 23.14
C LYS A 721 -20.66 36.73 23.25
N GLU A 722 -20.71 37.61 24.25
CA GLU A 722 -19.69 38.61 24.55
C GLU A 722 -18.34 37.96 24.85
N ARG A 723 -18.30 36.90 25.68
CA ARG A 723 -17.07 36.14 25.97
C ARG A 723 -16.50 35.40 24.75
N VAL A 724 -17.34 34.97 23.80
CA VAL A 724 -16.90 34.42 22.51
C VAL A 724 -16.34 35.52 21.60
N GLU A 725 -16.96 36.68 21.56
CA GLU A 725 -16.55 37.84 20.75
C GLU A 725 -15.22 38.43 21.28
N GLU A 726 -15.10 38.58 22.59
CA GLU A 726 -13.87 38.98 23.31
C GLU A 726 -12.75 37.93 23.15
N THR A 727 -13.09 36.64 23.08
CA THR A 727 -12.13 35.57 22.77
C THR A 727 -11.72 35.58 21.30
N LEU A 728 -12.62 35.88 20.36
CA LEU A 728 -12.26 36.09 18.95
C LEU A 728 -11.36 37.32 18.78
N GLU A 729 -11.58 38.38 19.54
CA GLU A 729 -10.71 39.57 19.51
C GLU A 729 -9.38 39.33 20.22
N ARG A 730 -9.34 38.52 21.28
CA ARG A 730 -8.10 38.03 21.87
C ARG A 730 -7.33 37.16 20.86
N GLN A 731 -7.98 36.22 20.20
CA GLN A 731 -7.38 35.41 19.13
C GLN A 731 -6.96 36.23 17.91
N ARG A 732 -7.69 37.29 17.54
CA ARG A 732 -7.25 38.24 16.49
C ARG A 732 -6.05 39.06 16.94
N ARG A 733 -5.97 39.45 18.22
CA ARG A 733 -4.81 40.14 18.79
C ARG A 733 -3.60 39.21 18.89
N GLU A 734 -3.76 37.99 19.38
CA GLU A 734 -2.73 36.94 19.44
C GLU A 734 -2.27 36.58 18.03
N MET A 735 -3.17 36.31 17.08
CA MET A 735 -2.84 36.11 15.66
C MET A 735 -2.14 37.33 15.03
N MET A 736 -2.48 38.57 15.41
CA MET A 736 -1.74 39.76 14.94
C MET A 736 -0.41 39.97 15.67
N MET A 737 -0.24 39.47 16.89
CA MET A 737 1.01 39.50 17.65
C MET A 737 1.96 38.41 17.13
N ASP A 738 1.48 37.18 16.92
CA ASP A 738 2.17 36.10 16.24
C ASP A 738 2.50 36.46 14.80
N LYS A 739 1.58 37.11 14.07
CA LYS A 739 1.87 37.63 12.73
C LYS A 739 2.94 38.73 12.78
N LYS A 740 2.91 39.65 13.74
CA LYS A 740 3.97 40.66 13.92
C LYS A 740 5.29 40.06 14.40
N TRP A 741 5.24 39.01 15.20
CA TRP A 741 6.39 38.26 15.70
C TRP A 741 7.03 37.48 14.55
N LEU A 742 6.24 36.76 13.75
CA LEU A 742 6.67 36.15 12.50
C LEU A 742 7.18 37.19 11.48
N GLU A 743 6.55 38.35 11.34
CA GLU A 743 7.04 39.47 10.50
C GLU A 743 8.31 40.14 11.07
N GLN A 744 8.64 39.94 12.35
CA GLN A 744 9.89 40.39 12.98
C GLN A 744 10.99 39.32 12.86
N GLU A 745 10.65 38.05 13.08
CA GLU A 745 11.51 36.89 12.87
C GLU A 745 11.89 36.77 11.39
N GLU A 746 10.95 37.03 10.47
CA GLU A 746 11.19 37.14 9.02
C GLU A 746 12.04 38.38 8.69
N LYS A 747 11.94 39.49 9.44
CA LYS A 747 12.88 40.63 9.28
C LYS A 747 14.29 40.34 9.82
N HIS A 748 14.45 39.40 10.76
CA HIS A 748 15.76 38.89 11.15
C HIS A 748 16.30 37.86 10.16
N LEU A 749 15.44 37.01 9.58
CA LEU A 749 15.84 35.95 8.63
C LEU A 749 16.00 36.44 7.17
N VAL A 750 15.36 37.55 6.78
CA VAL A 750 15.40 38.13 5.42
C VAL A 750 16.23 39.42 5.38
N ARG A 751 16.99 39.71 6.44
CA ARG A 751 18.15 40.62 6.34
C ARG A 751 19.35 39.96 5.65
N ASP A 752 19.35 38.62 5.56
CA ASP A 752 20.00 37.90 4.47
C ASP A 752 19.02 37.71 3.29
N HIS A 753 19.20 38.57 2.29
CA HIS A 753 18.69 38.47 0.91
C HIS A 753 17.19 38.73 0.63
N THR A 754 16.95 40.03 0.45
CA THR A 754 15.94 40.72 -0.38
C THR A 754 15.91 40.25 -1.88
N HIS A 755 14.89 40.47 -2.74
CA HIS A 755 13.70 41.35 -2.73
C HIS A 755 12.59 40.99 -3.79
N LYS A 756 11.32 41.24 -3.43
CA LYS A 756 10.23 41.93 -4.20
C LYS A 756 9.33 41.26 -5.28
N HIS A 757 8.06 41.13 -4.85
CA HIS A 757 6.82 41.74 -5.41
C HIS A 757 5.78 40.97 -6.26
N THR A 758 4.54 41.37 -5.99
CA THR A 758 3.21 40.83 -6.31
C THR A 758 2.47 41.69 -7.36
N HIS A 759 1.55 41.09 -8.15
CA HIS A 759 0.09 41.33 -8.03
C HIS A 759 -0.76 40.85 -9.25
N ASN A 760 -1.88 40.19 -8.89
CA ASN A 760 -3.26 40.33 -9.38
C ASN A 760 -3.72 40.05 -10.84
N ILE A 761 -4.59 39.04 -10.96
CA ILE A 761 -6.02 39.09 -11.40
C ILE A 761 -6.34 39.65 -12.81
N LEU A 762 -7.02 38.86 -13.69
CA LEU A 762 -8.48 38.97 -13.99
C LEU A 762 -8.97 38.05 -15.15
N PHE A 763 -9.82 37.07 -14.80
CA PHE A 763 -11.02 36.50 -15.49
C PHE A 763 -11.27 36.46 -17.04
N CYS A 764 -12.10 35.45 -17.38
CA CYS A 764 -13.24 35.44 -18.34
C CYS A 764 -12.99 35.13 -19.85
N VAL A 765 -13.93 34.52 -20.60
CA VAL A 765 -15.04 33.54 -20.34
C VAL A 765 -15.71 33.16 -21.69
N SER A 766 -16.46 32.05 -21.74
CA SER A 766 -17.43 31.62 -22.79
C SER A 766 -16.87 31.18 -24.16
N GLY A 767 -17.45 30.20 -24.85
CA GLY A 767 -18.54 29.26 -24.49
C GLY A 767 -18.90 28.30 -25.65
N PRO A 768 -19.38 27.05 -25.39
CA PRO A 768 -19.73 26.06 -26.41
C PRO A 768 -21.25 26.00 -26.72
N PRO A 769 -21.67 25.62 -27.95
CA PRO A 769 -22.29 24.30 -28.22
C PRO A 769 -22.02 23.78 -29.68
N GLN A 770 -22.44 22.64 -30.25
CA GLN A 770 -23.00 21.31 -29.84
C GLN A 770 -22.87 20.34 -31.06
N LYS A 771 -23.15 19.02 -30.92
CA LYS A 771 -23.45 18.11 -32.05
C LYS A 771 -24.38 16.91 -31.68
N PRO A 772 -25.08 16.25 -32.65
CA PRO A 772 -26.11 15.20 -32.44
C PRO A 772 -25.64 13.73 -32.69
N PRO A 773 -26.50 12.67 -32.51
CA PRO A 773 -26.06 11.30 -32.07
C PRO A 773 -26.45 10.04 -32.92
N MET A 774 -26.08 8.83 -32.39
CA MET A 774 -26.59 7.43 -32.63
C MET A 774 -26.08 6.62 -33.88
N PRO A 775 -26.26 5.26 -34.01
CA PRO A 775 -26.90 4.20 -33.17
C PRO A 775 -26.07 2.87 -32.94
N ALA A 776 -26.71 1.76 -32.48
CA ALA A 776 -26.12 0.46 -32.02
C ALA A 776 -26.25 -0.76 -32.99
N ALA A 777 -25.64 -1.94 -32.68
CA ALA A 777 -25.52 -3.11 -33.59
C ALA A 777 -25.58 -4.54 -32.95
N GLN A 778 -25.82 -5.56 -33.78
CA GLN A 778 -26.02 -7.01 -33.49
C GLN A 778 -24.77 -7.90 -33.75
N PRO A 779 -24.71 -9.17 -33.25
CA PRO A 779 -23.55 -10.06 -33.40
C PRO A 779 -23.42 -10.74 -34.79
N ARG A 780 -22.19 -11.12 -35.18
CA ARG A 780 -21.80 -11.78 -36.44
C ARG A 780 -20.99 -13.06 -36.20
N PRO A 781 -20.95 -14.03 -37.16
CA PRO A 781 -20.20 -15.28 -37.00
C PRO A 781 -18.67 -15.08 -37.10
N THR A 782 -17.93 -16.00 -36.47
CA THR A 782 -16.46 -16.00 -36.38
C THR A 782 -15.81 -16.40 -37.71
N ALA A 783 -14.72 -15.73 -38.09
CA ALA A 783 -14.03 -15.98 -39.36
C ALA A 783 -13.32 -17.35 -39.41
N GLU A 784 -13.30 -17.96 -40.59
CA GLU A 784 -12.56 -19.20 -40.84
C GLU A 784 -11.05 -18.92 -40.91
N LEU A 785 -10.30 -19.54 -40.01
CA LEU A 785 -8.86 -19.36 -39.82
C LEU A 785 -8.17 -20.70 -39.95
N ASP A 786 -6.99 -20.74 -40.59
CA ASP A 786 -6.14 -21.93 -40.52
C ASP A 786 -5.65 -22.15 -39.08
N ARG A 787 -5.92 -23.35 -38.55
CA ARG A 787 -5.55 -23.77 -37.18
C ARG A 787 -4.35 -24.70 -37.15
N SER A 788 -3.77 -25.02 -38.31
CA SER A 788 -2.68 -25.98 -38.45
C SER A 788 -1.44 -25.52 -37.70
N GLY A 789 -1.16 -26.15 -36.56
CA GLY A 789 -0.03 -25.80 -35.68
C GLY A 789 -0.28 -24.67 -34.67
N ASP A 790 -1.52 -24.17 -34.51
CA ASP A 790 -1.81 -23.16 -33.48
C ASP A 790 -1.82 -23.81 -32.07
N GLN A 791 -0.74 -23.58 -31.33
CA GLN A 791 -0.54 -24.11 -29.98
C GLN A 791 -1.56 -23.55 -28.97
N VAL A 792 -2.11 -22.35 -29.21
CA VAL A 792 -3.15 -21.73 -28.39
C VAL A 792 -4.47 -22.46 -28.60
N TYR A 793 -4.91 -22.61 -29.84
CA TYR A 793 -6.10 -23.40 -30.23
C TYR A 793 -6.02 -24.85 -29.70
N THR A 794 -4.88 -25.52 -29.93
CA THR A 794 -4.65 -26.91 -29.51
C THR A 794 -4.79 -27.08 -27.99
N SER A 795 -4.24 -26.14 -27.21
CA SER A 795 -4.32 -26.17 -25.74
C SER A 795 -5.74 -25.94 -25.23
N VAL A 796 -6.50 -24.99 -25.81
CA VAL A 796 -7.90 -24.74 -25.42
C VAL A 796 -8.79 -25.94 -25.76
N MET A 797 -8.63 -26.53 -26.96
CA MET A 797 -9.41 -27.71 -27.35
C MET A 797 -9.08 -28.93 -26.47
N ALA A 798 -7.80 -29.13 -26.10
CA ALA A 798 -7.41 -30.16 -25.15
C ALA A 798 -8.08 -29.96 -23.77
N MET A 799 -8.13 -28.73 -23.27
CA MET A 799 -8.76 -28.41 -22.00
C MET A 799 -10.29 -28.58 -22.03
N VAL A 800 -10.97 -28.14 -23.09
CA VAL A 800 -12.41 -28.37 -23.29
C VAL A 800 -12.71 -29.88 -23.35
N LYS A 801 -11.88 -30.66 -24.04
CA LYS A 801 -12.00 -32.13 -24.09
C LYS A 801 -11.88 -32.77 -22.70
N GLN A 802 -10.98 -32.28 -21.85
CA GLN A 802 -10.83 -32.77 -20.46
C GLN A 802 -12.04 -32.40 -19.59
N VAL A 803 -12.64 -31.21 -19.74
CA VAL A 803 -13.87 -30.84 -19.03
C VAL A 803 -15.06 -31.71 -19.46
N VAL A 804 -15.18 -32.03 -20.75
CA VAL A 804 -16.20 -32.97 -21.26
C VAL A 804 -15.96 -34.37 -20.73
N GLN A 805 -14.71 -34.85 -20.69
CA GLN A 805 -14.35 -36.14 -20.12
C GLN A 805 -14.72 -36.22 -18.62
N LEU A 806 -14.35 -35.20 -17.83
CA LEU A 806 -14.74 -35.11 -16.42
C LEU A 806 -16.26 -35.16 -16.22
N LYS A 807 -17.03 -34.50 -17.10
CA LYS A 807 -18.51 -34.53 -17.05
C LYS A 807 -19.08 -35.93 -17.32
N ASN A 808 -18.46 -36.71 -18.20
CA ASN A 808 -18.90 -38.06 -18.51
C ASN A 808 -18.54 -39.03 -17.37
N ASP A 809 -17.33 -38.90 -16.81
CA ASP A 809 -16.77 -39.87 -15.87
C ASP A 809 -17.13 -39.61 -14.40
N VAL A 810 -17.65 -38.43 -14.04
CA VAL A 810 -17.97 -38.02 -12.65
C VAL A 810 -18.89 -39.00 -11.89
N ASN A 811 -19.76 -39.70 -12.62
CA ASN A 811 -20.72 -40.66 -12.07
C ASN A 811 -20.11 -42.06 -11.82
N THR A 812 -18.97 -42.35 -12.44
CA THR A 812 -18.27 -43.65 -12.36
C THR A 812 -16.93 -43.56 -11.62
N LEU A 813 -16.31 -42.38 -11.55
CA LEU A 813 -15.05 -42.14 -10.85
C LEU A 813 -15.23 -42.09 -9.32
N PRO A 814 -14.34 -42.73 -8.55
CA PRO A 814 -14.24 -42.51 -7.10
C PRO A 814 -13.90 -41.05 -6.79
N ALA A 815 -14.47 -40.48 -5.73
CA ALA A 815 -14.23 -39.08 -5.37
C ALA A 815 -12.78 -38.76 -4.97
N SER A 816 -11.98 -39.78 -4.64
CA SER A 816 -10.52 -39.68 -4.44
C SER A 816 -9.74 -39.44 -5.73
N GLU A 817 -10.31 -39.73 -6.91
CA GLU A 817 -9.64 -39.65 -8.20
C GLU A 817 -9.97 -38.38 -9.00
N TYR A 818 -10.98 -37.61 -8.59
CA TYR A 818 -11.30 -36.31 -9.20
C TYR A 818 -10.07 -35.41 -9.37
N PRO A 819 -9.14 -35.27 -8.38
CA PRO A 819 -7.92 -34.48 -8.55
C PRO A 819 -6.94 -35.01 -9.61
N ASN A 820 -6.94 -36.32 -9.89
CA ASN A 820 -6.05 -36.93 -10.87
C ASN A 820 -6.56 -36.72 -12.30
N ALA A 821 -7.88 -36.77 -12.53
CA ALA A 821 -8.48 -36.40 -13.82
C ALA A 821 -8.12 -34.96 -14.24
N VAL A 822 -8.17 -34.01 -13.29
CA VAL A 822 -7.86 -32.59 -13.58
C VAL A 822 -6.34 -32.32 -13.64
N LYS A 823 -5.49 -33.11 -12.97
CA LYS A 823 -4.02 -33.01 -13.09
C LYS A 823 -3.51 -33.13 -14.52
N VAL A 824 -4.12 -33.98 -15.34
CA VAL A 824 -3.74 -34.14 -16.77
C VAL A 824 -4.06 -32.86 -17.55
N GLY A 825 -5.20 -32.22 -17.32
CA GLY A 825 -5.54 -30.92 -17.91
C GLY A 825 -4.66 -29.76 -17.41
N LEU A 826 -4.28 -29.77 -16.12
CA LEU A 826 -3.40 -28.78 -15.50
C LEU A 826 -2.00 -28.70 -16.14
N CYS A 827 -1.45 -29.81 -16.63
CA CYS A 827 -0.17 -29.80 -17.35
C CYS A 827 -0.23 -28.96 -18.64
N TYR A 828 -1.30 -29.09 -19.43
CA TYR A 828 -1.48 -28.31 -20.67
C TYR A 828 -1.81 -26.83 -20.38
N LEU A 829 -2.53 -26.54 -19.30
CA LEU A 829 -2.73 -25.18 -18.80
C LEU A 829 -1.40 -24.48 -18.48
N TYR A 830 -0.42 -25.20 -17.91
CA TYR A 830 0.90 -24.62 -17.61
C TYR A 830 1.64 -24.16 -18.88
N THR A 831 1.55 -24.92 -19.97
CA THR A 831 2.08 -24.55 -21.29
C THR A 831 1.33 -23.35 -21.88
N PHE A 832 0.00 -23.35 -21.76
CA PHE A 832 -0.88 -22.27 -22.24
C PHE A 832 -0.63 -20.92 -21.54
N PHE A 833 -0.47 -20.94 -20.21
CA PHE A 833 -0.13 -19.75 -19.42
C PHE A 833 1.27 -19.21 -19.71
N TYR A 834 2.20 -20.05 -20.16
CA TYR A 834 3.54 -19.62 -20.57
C TYR A 834 3.52 -18.87 -21.91
N LEU A 835 2.61 -19.23 -22.82
CA LEU A 835 2.44 -18.60 -24.13
C LEU A 835 1.68 -17.26 -24.06
N LEU A 836 0.79 -17.07 -23.08
CA LEU A 836 -0.03 -15.85 -22.89
C LEU A 836 0.71 -14.69 -22.19
N LEU A 837 2.04 -14.59 -22.39
CA LEU A 837 2.98 -13.69 -21.69
C LEU A 837 2.75 -12.17 -21.87
N SER A 838 1.63 -11.74 -22.45
CA SER A 838 1.31 -10.34 -22.76
C SER A 838 -0.06 -9.86 -22.24
N ILE A 839 -0.88 -10.70 -21.57
CA ILE A 839 -2.25 -10.30 -21.15
C ILE A 839 -2.53 -10.69 -19.68
N GLU A 840 -2.14 -9.81 -18.76
CA GLU A 840 -2.22 -10.03 -17.30
C GLU A 840 -3.67 -10.23 -16.80
N GLY A 841 -4.66 -9.52 -17.37
CA GLY A 841 -6.07 -9.67 -17.00
C GLY A 841 -6.63 -11.07 -17.33
N THR A 842 -6.25 -11.63 -18.47
CA THR A 842 -6.60 -12.99 -18.89
C THR A 842 -6.05 -14.04 -17.94
N LYS A 843 -4.79 -13.90 -17.54
CA LYS A 843 -4.13 -14.81 -16.60
C LYS A 843 -4.85 -14.84 -15.25
N LYS A 844 -5.35 -13.69 -14.79
CA LYS A 844 -6.14 -13.60 -13.54
C LYS A 844 -7.51 -14.27 -13.64
N LEU A 845 -8.22 -14.14 -14.76
CA LEU A 845 -9.52 -14.79 -14.97
C LEU A 845 -9.40 -16.32 -14.88
N LEU A 846 -8.56 -16.93 -15.73
CA LEU A 846 -8.39 -18.39 -15.74
C LEU A 846 -7.84 -18.95 -14.43
N ASN A 847 -6.97 -18.22 -13.72
CA ASN A 847 -6.51 -18.62 -12.39
C ASN A 847 -7.63 -18.59 -11.34
N LYS A 848 -8.57 -17.64 -11.42
CA LYS A 848 -9.75 -17.58 -10.56
C LYS A 848 -10.68 -18.77 -10.80
N ASP A 849 -11.00 -19.04 -12.06
CA ASP A 849 -11.94 -20.11 -12.42
C ASP A 849 -11.36 -21.51 -12.09
N LEU A 850 -10.05 -21.68 -12.26
CA LEU A 850 -9.31 -22.87 -11.86
C LEU A 850 -9.27 -23.05 -10.33
N ALA A 851 -9.08 -21.96 -9.56
CA ALA A 851 -9.12 -22.00 -8.11
C ALA A 851 -10.53 -22.36 -7.58
N GLU A 852 -11.57 -21.82 -8.20
CA GLU A 852 -12.97 -22.14 -7.88
C GLU A 852 -13.29 -23.61 -8.17
N LEU A 853 -12.86 -24.13 -9.33
CA LEU A 853 -12.97 -25.56 -9.65
C LEU A 853 -12.29 -26.44 -8.60
N ILE A 854 -11.03 -26.13 -8.21
CA ILE A 854 -10.29 -26.88 -7.17
C ILE A 854 -11.04 -26.86 -5.84
N ASN A 855 -11.62 -25.72 -5.44
CA ASN A 855 -12.41 -25.61 -4.22
C ASN A 855 -13.69 -26.46 -4.27
N LYS A 856 -14.43 -26.44 -5.39
CA LYS A 856 -15.64 -27.26 -5.56
C LYS A 856 -15.32 -28.76 -5.64
N MET A 857 -14.20 -29.15 -6.23
CA MET A 857 -13.72 -30.54 -6.23
C MET A 857 -13.42 -31.04 -4.80
N ARG A 858 -12.72 -30.23 -3.99
CA ARG A 858 -12.45 -30.56 -2.58
C ARG A 858 -13.74 -30.69 -1.77
N LEU A 859 -14.71 -29.80 -2.01
CA LEU A 859 -16.02 -29.86 -1.36
C LEU A 859 -16.80 -31.13 -1.73
N ALA A 860 -16.78 -31.53 -3.01
CA ALA A 860 -17.37 -32.78 -3.49
C ALA A 860 -16.66 -34.03 -2.93
N GLN A 861 -15.34 -33.98 -2.76
CA GLN A 861 -14.56 -35.05 -2.13
C GLN A 861 -14.89 -35.19 -0.63
N GLN A 862 -14.99 -34.08 0.11
CA GLN A 862 -15.34 -34.08 1.54
C GLN A 862 -16.78 -34.55 1.80
N ASN A 863 -17.70 -34.29 0.87
CA ASN A 863 -19.12 -34.65 0.97
C ASN A 863 -19.48 -35.92 0.17
N SER A 864 -18.51 -36.72 -0.27
CA SER A 864 -18.73 -37.85 -1.18
C SER A 864 -19.58 -39.00 -0.60
N ILE A 865 -19.77 -39.01 0.72
CA ILE A 865 -20.57 -39.98 1.48
C ILE A 865 -21.78 -39.35 2.21
N THR A 866 -22.07 -38.07 1.98
CA THR A 866 -23.20 -37.36 2.61
C THR A 866 -24.37 -37.21 1.63
N SER A 867 -25.54 -36.83 2.14
CA SER A 867 -26.72 -36.51 1.31
C SER A 867 -26.52 -35.30 0.38
N LEU A 868 -25.42 -34.56 0.51
CA LEU A 868 -25.06 -33.42 -0.33
C LEU A 868 -24.21 -33.80 -1.55
N LYS A 869 -23.84 -35.08 -1.71
CA LYS A 869 -22.97 -35.58 -2.80
C LYS A 869 -23.36 -35.05 -4.17
N GLU A 870 -24.63 -35.21 -4.57
CA GLU A 870 -25.13 -34.85 -5.90
C GLU A 870 -25.08 -33.34 -6.14
N GLU A 871 -25.41 -32.53 -5.14
CA GLU A 871 -25.37 -31.06 -5.22
C GLU A 871 -23.92 -30.55 -5.27
N CYS A 872 -22.99 -31.15 -4.50
CA CYS A 872 -21.58 -30.82 -4.60
C CYS A 872 -20.97 -31.23 -5.96
N GLN A 873 -21.34 -32.39 -6.50
CA GLN A 873 -20.94 -32.80 -7.86
C GLN A 873 -21.47 -31.83 -8.92
N LYS A 874 -22.73 -31.40 -8.81
CA LYS A 874 -23.36 -30.41 -9.72
C LYS A 874 -22.64 -29.06 -9.69
N GLN A 875 -22.26 -28.56 -8.51
CA GLN A 875 -21.47 -27.32 -8.38
C GLN A 875 -20.06 -27.45 -8.95
N MET A 876 -19.42 -28.61 -8.79
CA MET A 876 -18.11 -28.92 -9.40
C MET A 876 -18.19 -28.91 -10.93
N LEU A 877 -19.22 -29.53 -11.52
CA LEU A 877 -19.44 -29.53 -12.97
C LEU A 877 -19.76 -28.14 -13.51
N ALA A 878 -20.49 -27.31 -12.75
CA ALA A 878 -20.76 -25.92 -13.13
C ALA A 878 -19.46 -25.10 -13.20
N ALA A 879 -18.58 -25.21 -12.18
CA ALA A 879 -17.28 -24.53 -12.19
C ALA A 879 -16.38 -25.00 -13.35
N ALA A 880 -16.37 -26.30 -13.65
CA ALA A 880 -15.62 -26.84 -14.79
C ALA A 880 -16.14 -26.31 -16.14
N HIS A 881 -17.46 -26.16 -16.28
CA HIS A 881 -18.08 -25.61 -17.48
C HIS A 881 -17.76 -24.11 -17.67
N THR A 882 -17.74 -23.31 -16.60
CA THR A 882 -17.31 -21.90 -16.66
C THR A 882 -15.87 -21.78 -17.18
N LEU A 883 -14.93 -22.55 -16.61
CA LEU A 883 -13.53 -22.56 -17.06
C LEU A 883 -13.39 -22.91 -18.55
N ALA A 884 -14.18 -23.87 -19.05
CA ALA A 884 -14.23 -24.22 -20.47
C ALA A 884 -14.78 -23.10 -21.35
N LEU A 885 -15.85 -22.43 -20.91
CA LEU A 885 -16.46 -21.32 -21.63
C LEU A 885 -15.53 -20.12 -21.72
N ASP A 886 -14.90 -19.71 -20.61
CA ASP A 886 -14.04 -18.52 -20.58
C ASP A 886 -12.69 -18.74 -21.28
N SER A 887 -12.19 -19.97 -21.31
CA SER A 887 -11.04 -20.33 -22.18
C SER A 887 -11.39 -20.28 -23.67
N LYS A 888 -12.63 -20.60 -24.06
CA LYS A 888 -13.11 -20.42 -25.43
C LYS A 888 -13.31 -18.93 -25.76
N ASN A 889 -13.98 -18.18 -24.89
CA ASN A 889 -14.16 -16.73 -25.05
C ASN A 889 -12.81 -16.01 -25.22
N LEU A 890 -11.78 -16.47 -24.50
CA LEU A 890 -10.42 -15.99 -24.65
C LEU A 890 -9.81 -16.33 -26.02
N LEU A 891 -9.97 -17.57 -26.50
CA LEU A 891 -9.49 -17.98 -27.82
C LEU A 891 -10.14 -17.08 -28.91
N ASP A 892 -11.45 -16.88 -28.84
CA ASP A 892 -12.19 -16.00 -29.75
C ASP A 892 -11.68 -14.53 -29.67
N ALA A 893 -11.28 -14.05 -28.48
CA ALA A 893 -10.68 -12.72 -28.31
C ALA A 893 -9.24 -12.63 -28.85
N VAL A 894 -8.43 -13.68 -28.69
CA VAL A 894 -7.07 -13.79 -29.25
C VAL A 894 -7.14 -13.82 -30.78
N ASP A 895 -8.10 -14.55 -31.35
CA ASP A 895 -8.30 -14.60 -32.80
C ASP A 895 -8.77 -13.24 -33.34
N GLN A 896 -9.70 -12.55 -32.67
CA GLN A 896 -10.06 -11.18 -33.01
C GLN A 896 -8.86 -10.22 -32.95
N ALA A 897 -7.95 -10.39 -31.99
CA ALA A 897 -6.73 -9.58 -31.91
C ALA A 897 -5.75 -9.90 -33.05
N ARG A 898 -5.54 -11.18 -33.37
CA ARG A 898 -4.70 -11.64 -34.50
C ARG A 898 -5.23 -11.13 -35.85
N VAL A 899 -6.55 -11.16 -36.05
CA VAL A 899 -7.22 -10.59 -37.24
C VAL A 899 -7.02 -9.07 -37.31
N ARG A 900 -7.23 -8.33 -36.22
CA ARG A 900 -6.99 -6.86 -36.18
C ARG A 900 -5.52 -6.48 -36.41
N ALA A 901 -4.58 -7.37 -36.10
CA ALA A 901 -3.15 -7.17 -36.29
C ALA A 901 -2.62 -7.63 -37.67
N ASN A 902 -3.49 -8.11 -38.58
CA ASN A 902 -3.10 -8.75 -39.85
C ASN A 902 -2.13 -9.94 -39.69
N LEU A 903 -2.18 -10.64 -38.55
CA LEU A 903 -1.37 -11.83 -38.25
C LEU A 903 -2.10 -13.14 -38.57
N ALA A 904 -3.37 -13.05 -38.97
CA ALA A 904 -4.19 -14.19 -39.38
C ALA A 904 -3.87 -14.61 -40.83
N LYS A 905 -3.60 -15.89 -41.06
CA LYS A 905 -3.59 -16.47 -42.41
C LYS A 905 -4.99 -16.96 -42.77
N PRO A 906 -5.54 -16.59 -43.94
CA PRO A 906 -6.71 -17.27 -44.47
C PRO A 906 -6.36 -18.73 -44.76
N LYS A 907 -7.36 -19.60 -44.70
CA LYS A 907 -7.22 -21.00 -45.11
C LYS A 907 -6.86 -21.03 -46.60
N HIS A 908 -5.91 -21.89 -46.99
CA HIS A 908 -5.64 -22.09 -48.41
C HIS A 908 -6.77 -22.94 -48.97
N ASP A 909 -7.51 -22.42 -49.95
CA ASP A 909 -8.52 -23.23 -50.64
C ASP A 909 -7.81 -24.30 -51.45
N SER A 910 -8.05 -25.56 -51.09
CA SER A 910 -7.69 -26.74 -51.89
C SER A 910 -8.92 -27.14 -52.68
N GLU A 911 -9.14 -26.48 -53.81
CA GLU A 911 -9.91 -27.05 -54.90
C GLU A 911 -9.02 -28.09 -55.64
N ASP A 912 -9.69 -29.00 -56.35
CA ASP A 912 -9.12 -30.02 -57.26
C ASP A 912 -8.42 -31.25 -56.66
N GLU A 913 -9.20 -32.12 -55.99
CA GLU A 913 -9.23 -33.55 -56.35
C GLU A 913 -10.70 -34.02 -56.43
N GLU A 914 -11.34 -33.77 -57.58
CA GLU A 914 -12.59 -34.47 -57.94
C GLU A 914 -12.26 -35.92 -58.35
N ASP A 915 -12.77 -36.86 -57.56
CA ASP A 915 -12.88 -38.28 -57.90
C ASP A 915 -13.80 -38.44 -59.14
N SER A 916 -13.18 -38.57 -60.31
CA SER A 916 -13.80 -39.11 -61.53
C SER A 916 -12.95 -40.29 -61.99
N GLY A 917 -13.54 -41.48 -61.91
CA GLY A 917 -12.79 -42.74 -61.96
C GLY A 917 -12.73 -43.42 -63.32
N GLU A 918 -12.57 -44.74 -63.21
CA GLU A 918 -12.52 -45.80 -64.23
C GLU A 918 -11.14 -46.20 -64.81
N ASP A 919 -11.03 -47.54 -64.88
CA ASP A 919 -10.13 -48.42 -65.63
C ASP A 919 -8.71 -48.81 -65.15
N THR A 920 -8.60 -50.13 -64.94
CA THR A 920 -7.45 -51.06 -64.83
C THR A 920 -6.70 -51.21 -63.50
#